data_AF-A0A519D147-F1
#
_entry.id   AF-A0A519D147-F1
#
_cell.length_a   1.000
_cell.length_b   1.000
_cell.length_c   1.000
_cell.angle_alpha   90.00
_cell.angle_beta   90.00
_cell.angle_gamma   90.00
#
_symmetry.space_group_name_H-M   'P 1'
#
loop_
_entity.id
_entity.type
_entity.pdbx_description
1 polymer ?
#
loop_
_entity_poly.entity_id
_entity_poly.type
_entity_poly.pdbx_seq_one_letter_code
_entity_poly.pdbx_strand_id
1 'polypeptide(L)'
;DAGRSGAWPGQYIANAYLQDPYPLDYDNDGFEESTLSGAVAPFDNCPFVYGLSTEDVNGCPDSDGDGYSDLSDSHSGDQTQWSDTDNDGYGDNWGDGAWNLSRAGGVGQWVQSASSPDNCPTIWGSSTVDFFGCTDNDGDGYSSLTDVDDSDGNDWNDADNDGFGDNADQCPFSWGNITLLLDKGCPDTDGDGHADRSDDLPNDATQWEDSDDDGFGDSITGNTPDACKFERGTSTRGVSNGANTTKYGCADSDSDSYANTDDLCPFSYGNSWVDRFACPDSDQDGISDNVDPYPNNATSDIEDWDDDGYLDHSSGSNTDAFPADNTQNTDTDGDGHGDNANGNSGDQFLNVFTQWQDSDGDGYGDNQAPGAFEPDRCPTTSGTSTTDRFGCTDSDGDGYSDSTPGYFAHPQGQADSHPNNVSQYRDNDGDGYGDNPTGEYPDSCDNNPGTSTRRVISPSGANQTWYGCPDADGDSYEDQSDPCKNQYGNSWVDRMGCPDSDQDGISDGNDPYPEDATSSIHDYDGDGVANDADDFPADRTQSQDSDGDGYGDDPNGDSPDAFPDDISQWQDSDNDGYGDNMDGEEPDECIYEAGNSTDPVFGCIDTDGDGAADDYDDFPRDPTQQLDSDGDGYGDDGDANQKDDCPYEMGDSTLGKVGCPDSDGDGWSDDDDECPDQYGNSGEPFTGCLDRDGDNVADIVDIFPDDSNESTDYDADGFGDNNDTCFSIDANATVDCTDDRDNDGFNDSSDVFPDDASEWSDQDGDGYGDNSDVWPSQPEIWSDGDGDGWADQYGHILTDDCPSIPGRSSKFMMGCSDIDDDGMPDLLDPDIDGDGITNDNEMDASTSDMEYDPFDANSTPPDMDGDSIPDVMDKDTDGDGFPDDMEKERGSDHEDTNKTPFNIYGDQDTGLFYVPGEGFKSQYDPNGMEISVSVVLDMVTSEFLIPMLILPLTMFALLAKGRRYKKMKKRLEACKDADILSEFEKDIDTLIMKKKVRVDHGMLLRNLFERIRDKMSEAKDKPSIPQRSGDSGGPSQGRGRPTPAPKERSW
;
A
#
# COMPACT_ATOMS: atom_id res chain seq x y z
N ASP A 1 -44.67 -20.90 102.55
CA ASP A 1 -45.45 -20.67 103.78
C ASP A 1 -46.35 -21.87 104.12
N ALA A 2 -47.05 -21.86 105.27
CA ALA A 2 -47.78 -23.03 105.80
C ALA A 2 -49.15 -23.33 105.13
N GLY A 3 -49.26 -23.18 103.80
CA GLY A 3 -50.53 -23.25 103.05
C GLY A 3 -50.77 -24.50 102.18
N ARG A 4 -49.79 -24.90 101.36
CA ARG A 4 -49.97 -25.86 100.23
C ARG A 4 -49.95 -27.36 100.57
N SER A 5 -50.01 -27.76 101.85
CA SER A 5 -49.81 -29.17 102.26
C SER A 5 -50.96 -30.15 101.96
N GLY A 6 -51.97 -29.73 101.17
CA GLY A 6 -53.14 -30.54 100.83
C GLY A 6 -53.15 -31.12 99.40
N ALA A 7 -52.29 -30.64 98.50
CA ALA A 7 -52.39 -30.90 97.06
C ALA A 7 -51.15 -31.57 96.43
N TRP A 8 -50.02 -31.67 97.15
CA TRP A 8 -48.80 -32.31 96.65
C TRP A 8 -49.02 -33.78 96.23
N PRO A 9 -48.65 -34.20 95.01
CA PRO A 9 -48.62 -35.60 94.62
C PRO A 9 -47.40 -36.36 95.20
N GLY A 10 -46.31 -35.64 95.54
CA GLY A 10 -45.07 -36.19 96.08
C GLY A 10 -45.05 -36.47 97.59
N GLN A 11 -44.04 -37.22 98.06
CA GLN A 11 -43.81 -37.41 99.50
C GLN A 11 -43.09 -36.20 100.13
N TYR A 12 -43.65 -35.68 101.24
CA TYR A 12 -42.99 -34.65 102.05
C TYR A 12 -41.71 -35.18 102.72
N ILE A 13 -40.56 -34.61 102.34
CA ILE A 13 -39.24 -34.88 102.94
C ILE A 13 -38.73 -33.61 103.63
N ALA A 14 -38.47 -33.71 104.94
CA ALA A 14 -37.99 -32.57 105.72
C ALA A 14 -36.53 -32.20 105.36
N ASN A 15 -36.32 -30.92 105.00
CA ASN A 15 -35.03 -30.36 104.54
C ASN A 15 -34.55 -30.88 103.17
N ALA A 16 -35.47 -31.09 102.22
CA ALA A 16 -35.11 -31.22 100.80
C ALA A 16 -34.34 -29.99 100.30
N TYR A 17 -33.32 -30.21 99.48
CA TYR A 17 -32.35 -29.17 99.08
C TYR A 17 -32.83 -28.29 97.92
N LEU A 18 -33.70 -28.85 97.09
CA LEU A 18 -34.55 -28.14 96.13
C LEU A 18 -35.99 -28.43 96.54
N GLN A 19 -36.81 -27.39 96.58
CA GLN A 19 -38.26 -27.48 96.76
C GLN A 19 -38.88 -26.93 95.48
N ASP A 20 -39.69 -27.76 94.87
CA ASP A 20 -40.58 -27.38 93.77
C ASP A 20 -41.49 -26.21 94.19
N PRO A 21 -41.42 -25.06 93.49
CA PRO A 21 -42.26 -23.89 93.76
C PRO A 21 -43.66 -23.96 93.13
N TYR A 22 -43.88 -24.80 92.12
CA TYR A 22 -45.12 -24.89 91.33
C TYR A 22 -45.63 -26.35 91.28
N PRO A 23 -45.99 -26.96 92.43
CA PRO A 23 -46.26 -28.40 92.54
C PRO A 23 -47.65 -28.85 92.03
N LEU A 24 -48.24 -28.07 91.13
CA LEU A 24 -49.57 -28.23 90.50
C LEU A 24 -49.47 -27.68 89.06
N ASP A 25 -48.47 -28.20 88.36
CA ASP A 25 -47.99 -27.84 87.02
C ASP A 25 -47.73 -29.21 86.35
N TYR A 26 -48.31 -29.45 85.17
CA TYR A 26 -48.37 -30.79 84.55
C TYR A 26 -47.34 -31.05 83.46
N ASP A 27 -46.91 -30.02 82.73
CA ASP A 27 -45.86 -30.06 81.69
C ASP A 27 -44.56 -29.36 82.12
N ASN A 28 -44.55 -28.76 83.32
CA ASN A 28 -43.40 -28.19 84.03
C ASN A 28 -42.94 -26.84 83.43
N ASP A 29 -43.88 -25.94 83.14
CA ASP A 29 -43.65 -24.64 82.51
C ASP A 29 -43.43 -23.49 83.51
N GLY A 30 -44.02 -23.57 84.72
CA GLY A 30 -43.96 -22.56 85.77
C GLY A 30 -45.32 -21.97 86.19
N PHE A 31 -46.42 -22.34 85.54
CA PHE A 31 -47.78 -21.92 85.87
C PHE A 31 -48.56 -23.05 86.56
N GLU A 32 -49.55 -22.71 87.41
CA GLU A 32 -50.35 -23.74 88.12
C GLU A 32 -51.76 -23.86 87.52
N GLU A 33 -52.28 -25.08 87.29
CA GLU A 33 -53.54 -25.20 86.53
C GLU A 33 -54.75 -24.72 87.36
N SER A 34 -55.55 -23.81 86.78
CA SER A 34 -56.74 -23.22 87.41
C SER A 34 -57.78 -24.22 87.91
N THR A 35 -57.74 -25.46 87.42
CA THR A 35 -58.67 -26.54 87.77
C THR A 35 -58.30 -27.29 89.05
N LEU A 36 -57.06 -27.20 89.54
CA LEU A 36 -56.59 -27.92 90.72
C LEU A 36 -56.80 -27.17 92.04
N SER A 37 -57.25 -27.91 93.06
CA SER A 37 -57.68 -27.36 94.35
C SER A 37 -56.49 -27.02 95.26
N GLY A 38 -55.84 -25.89 94.96
CA GLY A 38 -54.67 -25.39 95.67
C GLY A 38 -53.76 -24.47 94.86
N ALA A 39 -54.00 -24.39 93.54
CA ALA A 39 -53.27 -23.54 92.60
C ALA A 39 -53.37 -22.04 92.94
N VAL A 40 -52.40 -21.25 92.45
CA VAL A 40 -52.29 -19.80 92.65
C VAL A 40 -51.98 -19.11 91.33
N ALA A 41 -52.77 -18.10 90.98
CA ALA A 41 -52.63 -17.34 89.73
C ALA A 41 -51.30 -16.54 89.62
N PRO A 42 -50.77 -16.26 88.41
CA PRO A 42 -51.31 -16.61 87.09
C PRO A 42 -51.48 -18.12 86.91
N PHE A 43 -52.54 -18.51 86.21
CA PHE A 43 -52.90 -19.90 86.02
C PHE A 43 -52.61 -20.28 84.57
N ASP A 44 -52.17 -21.51 84.38
CA ASP A 44 -51.94 -22.06 83.05
C ASP A 44 -53.25 -22.16 82.23
N ASN A 45 -53.15 -21.78 80.96
CA ASN A 45 -54.19 -21.73 79.94
C ASN A 45 -54.09 -22.87 78.89
N CYS A 46 -52.96 -23.58 78.77
CA CYS A 46 -52.70 -24.67 77.83
C CYS A 46 -52.20 -25.97 78.53
N PRO A 47 -53.01 -26.63 79.41
CA PRO A 47 -52.50 -27.48 80.52
C PRO A 47 -51.88 -28.86 80.22
N PHE A 48 -51.41 -29.05 78.99
CA PHE A 48 -50.72 -30.25 78.50
C PHE A 48 -49.66 -29.93 77.42
N VAL A 49 -49.32 -28.66 77.22
CA VAL A 49 -48.46 -28.12 76.16
C VAL A 49 -47.62 -26.97 76.75
N TYR A 50 -46.42 -27.32 77.23
CA TYR A 50 -45.42 -26.40 77.81
C TYR A 50 -45.35 -25.05 77.06
N GLY A 51 -45.54 -23.96 77.80
CA GLY A 51 -45.57 -22.60 77.27
C GLY A 51 -44.76 -21.61 78.09
N LEU A 52 -44.55 -20.40 77.56
CA LEU A 52 -43.83 -19.33 78.27
C LEU A 52 -44.55 -17.98 78.25
N SER A 53 -45.67 -17.86 77.52
CA SER A 53 -46.49 -16.65 77.44
C SER A 53 -46.89 -16.10 78.82
N THR A 54 -47.02 -14.78 78.95
CA THR A 54 -47.34 -14.08 80.20
C THR A 54 -48.43 -13.02 80.09
N GLU A 55 -48.67 -12.43 78.91
CA GLU A 55 -49.51 -11.23 78.76
C GLU A 55 -50.98 -11.53 78.38
N ASP A 56 -51.25 -12.57 77.59
CA ASP A 56 -52.62 -12.90 77.13
C ASP A 56 -53.18 -14.22 77.73
N VAL A 57 -52.59 -15.38 77.41
CA VAL A 57 -53.01 -16.72 77.86
C VAL A 57 -51.83 -17.52 78.41
N ASN A 58 -51.31 -17.03 79.54
CA ASN A 58 -50.27 -17.62 80.40
C ASN A 58 -50.05 -19.14 80.26
N GLY A 59 -48.81 -19.55 79.98
CA GLY A 59 -48.44 -20.97 79.89
C GLY A 59 -48.89 -21.65 78.58
N CYS A 60 -49.00 -20.87 77.50
CA CYS A 60 -49.15 -21.39 76.14
C CYS A 60 -47.85 -21.17 75.34
N PRO A 61 -47.64 -21.90 74.23
CA PRO A 61 -46.52 -21.65 73.32
C PRO A 61 -46.39 -20.18 72.93
N ASP A 62 -45.15 -19.74 72.92
CA ASP A 62 -44.65 -18.38 72.74
C ASP A 62 -43.30 -18.58 72.03
N SER A 63 -43.32 -18.45 70.70
CA SER A 63 -42.25 -18.96 69.82
C SER A 63 -41.09 -17.97 69.62
N ASP A 64 -41.30 -16.67 69.77
CA ASP A 64 -40.25 -15.63 69.73
C ASP A 64 -39.88 -15.08 71.13
N GLY A 65 -40.74 -15.25 72.14
CA GLY A 65 -40.47 -14.94 73.54
C GLY A 65 -40.85 -13.52 73.97
N ASP A 66 -41.80 -12.86 73.32
CA ASP A 66 -42.25 -11.52 73.70
C ASP A 66 -43.21 -11.52 74.93
N GLY A 67 -43.92 -12.63 75.14
CA GLY A 67 -44.87 -12.86 76.22
C GLY A 67 -46.34 -12.98 75.80
N TYR A 68 -46.70 -12.82 74.53
CA TYR A 68 -47.98 -13.24 73.96
C TYR A 68 -47.91 -14.73 73.59
N SER A 69 -48.87 -15.25 72.82
CA SER A 69 -48.91 -16.68 72.49
C SER A 69 -49.31 -16.92 71.04
N ASP A 70 -48.72 -17.96 70.44
CA ASP A 70 -48.91 -18.41 69.04
C ASP A 70 -50.38 -18.66 68.62
N LEU A 71 -51.34 -18.58 69.56
CA LEU A 71 -52.78 -18.77 69.36
C LEU A 71 -53.59 -17.47 69.29
N SER A 72 -53.03 -16.36 69.80
CA SER A 72 -53.62 -15.01 69.75
C SER A 72 -52.78 -14.03 68.94
N ASP A 73 -51.50 -14.36 68.77
CA ASP A 73 -50.52 -13.53 68.10
C ASP A 73 -50.64 -13.61 66.58
N SER A 74 -50.67 -12.45 65.92
CA SER A 74 -50.69 -12.30 64.46
C SER A 74 -49.35 -12.61 63.77
N HIS A 75 -48.26 -12.55 64.53
CA HIS A 75 -46.89 -12.28 64.11
C HIS A 75 -45.87 -13.12 64.91
N SER A 76 -46.27 -14.32 65.39
CA SER A 76 -45.57 -15.27 66.32
C SER A 76 -44.15 -15.79 65.96
N GLY A 77 -43.38 -15.05 65.16
CA GLY A 77 -41.94 -15.18 64.99
C GLY A 77 -41.19 -13.84 65.11
N ASP A 78 -41.86 -12.74 65.48
CA ASP A 78 -41.31 -11.39 65.64
C ASP A 78 -41.61 -10.86 67.05
N GLN A 79 -40.58 -10.87 67.90
CA GLN A 79 -40.60 -10.41 69.30
C GLN A 79 -40.95 -8.91 69.50
N THR A 80 -41.37 -8.21 68.44
CA THR A 80 -41.77 -6.80 68.46
C THR A 80 -43.20 -6.54 67.96
N GLN A 81 -43.87 -7.54 67.40
CA GLN A 81 -45.21 -7.44 66.82
C GLN A 81 -46.11 -8.59 67.29
N TRP A 82 -47.30 -8.25 67.78
CA TRP A 82 -48.25 -9.23 68.37
C TRP A 82 -49.72 -8.91 68.08
N SER A 83 -49.97 -7.92 67.21
CA SER A 83 -51.31 -7.45 66.87
C SER A 83 -51.31 -6.85 65.47
N ASP A 84 -52.29 -7.25 64.67
CA ASP A 84 -52.65 -6.70 63.36
C ASP A 84 -54.16 -6.44 63.41
N THR A 85 -54.56 -5.17 63.26
CA THR A 85 -55.93 -4.73 63.53
C THR A 85 -56.89 -4.88 62.34
N ASP A 86 -56.40 -4.96 61.09
CA ASP A 86 -57.27 -5.08 59.89
C ASP A 86 -56.87 -6.17 58.88
N ASN A 87 -55.79 -6.89 59.17
CA ASN A 87 -55.38 -8.20 58.63
C ASN A 87 -54.74 -8.08 57.24
N ASP A 88 -53.80 -7.15 57.10
CA ASP A 88 -52.99 -6.94 55.91
C ASP A 88 -51.57 -7.57 55.97
N GLY A 89 -51.10 -7.94 57.17
CA GLY A 89 -49.78 -8.53 57.37
C GLY A 89 -48.71 -7.56 57.89
N TYR A 90 -49.05 -6.32 58.23
CA TYR A 90 -48.20 -5.39 58.95
C TYR A 90 -48.59 -5.28 60.43
N GLY A 91 -47.63 -4.94 61.29
CA GLY A 91 -47.80 -4.98 62.74
C GLY A 91 -48.20 -3.63 63.35
N ASP A 92 -49.19 -3.63 64.25
CA ASP A 92 -49.74 -2.43 64.90
C ASP A 92 -48.67 -1.59 65.66
N ASN A 93 -47.61 -2.22 66.17
CA ASN A 93 -46.56 -1.53 66.95
C ASN A 93 -45.60 -0.75 66.05
N TRP A 94 -44.96 0.28 66.58
CA TRP A 94 -44.06 1.13 65.80
C TRP A 94 -42.70 1.36 66.45
N GLY A 95 -41.65 1.35 65.63
CA GLY A 95 -40.25 1.54 66.04
C GLY A 95 -39.86 2.99 66.37
N ASP A 96 -40.39 3.98 65.65
CA ASP A 96 -39.97 5.39 65.80
C ASP A 96 -40.60 6.07 67.03
N GLY A 97 -39.75 6.42 67.99
CA GLY A 97 -40.15 7.16 69.19
C GLY A 97 -40.68 8.57 68.94
N ALA A 98 -40.51 9.15 67.74
CA ALA A 98 -41.12 10.43 67.37
C ALA A 98 -42.64 10.33 67.20
N TRP A 99 -43.15 9.17 66.78
CA TRP A 99 -44.59 8.94 66.55
C TRP A 99 -45.40 8.84 67.85
N ASN A 100 -44.72 8.79 69.00
CA ASN A 100 -45.34 8.74 70.34
C ASN A 100 -46.21 9.96 70.69
N LEU A 101 -46.17 11.02 69.87
CA LEU A 101 -47.05 12.18 69.97
C LEU A 101 -48.21 12.18 68.97
N SER A 102 -48.08 11.51 67.82
CA SER A 102 -49.14 11.37 66.80
C SER A 102 -50.05 10.18 67.10
N ARG A 103 -49.49 9.00 67.42
CA ARG A 103 -50.20 7.75 67.76
C ARG A 103 -50.65 7.66 69.23
N ALA A 104 -50.65 8.78 69.96
CA ALA A 104 -50.86 8.83 71.41
C ALA A 104 -52.28 8.39 71.85
N GLY A 105 -52.48 7.08 72.03
CA GLY A 105 -53.78 6.46 72.34
C GLY A 105 -54.55 5.98 71.11
N GLY A 106 -53.85 5.68 70.02
CA GLY A 106 -54.38 4.93 68.87
C GLY A 106 -54.36 3.41 69.09
N VAL A 107 -54.29 2.69 67.97
CA VAL A 107 -53.97 1.26 67.88
C VAL A 107 -52.46 1.06 68.04
N GLY A 108 -52.02 -0.12 68.51
CA GLY A 108 -50.61 -0.46 68.75
C GLY A 108 -49.92 0.26 69.91
N GLN A 109 -48.63 0.00 70.10
CA GLN A 109 -47.77 0.77 70.99
C GLN A 109 -46.33 0.92 70.49
N TRP A 110 -45.56 1.81 71.14
CA TRP A 110 -44.16 2.00 70.82
C TRP A 110 -43.30 0.87 71.40
N VAL A 111 -42.62 0.15 70.51
CA VAL A 111 -41.65 -0.90 70.84
C VAL A 111 -40.31 -0.48 70.25
N GLN A 112 -39.21 -0.69 70.98
CA GLN A 112 -37.90 -0.22 70.50
C GLN A 112 -37.46 -1.06 69.30
N SER A 113 -37.38 -0.42 68.12
CA SER A 113 -36.97 -1.05 66.85
C SER A 113 -37.94 -2.15 66.37
N ALA A 114 -39.25 -1.90 66.45
CA ALA A 114 -40.26 -2.81 65.89
C ALA A 114 -40.09 -3.00 64.37
N SER A 115 -40.14 -4.26 63.92
CA SER A 115 -40.14 -4.63 62.50
C SER A 115 -41.50 -4.38 61.85
N SER A 116 -41.53 -4.26 60.52
CA SER A 116 -42.74 -4.14 59.68
C SER A 116 -43.90 -3.32 60.29
N PRO A 117 -43.66 -2.07 60.75
CA PRO A 117 -44.66 -1.31 61.51
C PRO A 117 -45.69 -0.68 60.56
N ASP A 118 -46.95 -1.04 60.72
CA ASP A 118 -48.04 -0.55 59.88
C ASP A 118 -48.23 0.97 60.04
N ASN A 119 -48.35 1.67 58.91
CA ASN A 119 -48.61 3.10 58.79
C ASN A 119 -50.09 3.48 58.87
N CYS A 120 -50.99 2.56 58.52
CA CYS A 120 -52.44 2.73 58.47
C CYS A 120 -53.31 1.76 59.36
N PRO A 121 -53.08 1.54 60.69
CA PRO A 121 -53.69 0.48 61.55
C PRO A 121 -55.22 0.38 61.77
N THR A 122 -56.01 0.65 60.74
CA THR A 122 -57.47 0.53 60.64
C THR A 122 -57.96 0.54 59.16
N ILE A 123 -57.06 0.56 58.18
CA ILE A 123 -57.29 0.67 56.74
C ILE A 123 -56.28 -0.21 55.98
N TRP A 124 -56.60 -1.51 55.87
CA TRP A 124 -55.92 -2.52 55.05
C TRP A 124 -55.21 -1.95 53.81
N GLY A 125 -53.93 -2.27 53.67
CA GLY A 125 -53.10 -1.82 52.55
C GLY A 125 -52.33 -2.94 51.84
N SER A 126 -51.60 -2.52 50.82
CA SER A 126 -50.61 -3.36 50.12
C SER A 126 -49.30 -2.61 49.84
N SER A 127 -49.18 -1.33 50.22
CA SER A 127 -47.93 -0.59 50.11
C SER A 127 -46.81 -1.29 50.87
N THR A 128 -45.65 -1.43 50.21
CA THR A 128 -44.45 -2.12 50.69
C THR A 128 -43.19 -1.25 50.66
N VAL A 129 -43.26 0.00 50.18
CA VAL A 129 -42.08 0.85 49.94
C VAL A 129 -41.98 2.05 50.89
N ASP A 130 -43.04 2.86 51.03
CA ASP A 130 -43.00 4.12 51.78
C ASP A 130 -43.82 4.09 53.09
N PHE A 131 -45.13 3.92 52.99
CA PHE A 131 -46.06 3.81 54.12
C PHE A 131 -46.64 2.40 54.18
N PHE A 132 -45.77 1.41 54.44
CA PHE A 132 -46.08 0.01 54.76
C PHE A 132 -47.45 -0.17 55.43
N GLY A 133 -48.34 -0.96 54.83
CA GLY A 133 -49.72 -1.22 55.30
C GLY A 133 -50.75 -0.14 54.96
N CYS A 134 -50.39 0.91 54.21
CA CYS A 134 -51.37 1.82 53.62
C CYS A 134 -51.84 1.34 52.23
N THR A 135 -53.03 1.82 51.83
CA THR A 135 -53.63 1.51 50.54
C THR A 135 -52.76 1.98 49.36
N ASP A 136 -52.78 1.15 48.33
CA ASP A 136 -52.08 1.18 47.05
C ASP A 136 -53.13 0.67 46.04
N ASN A 137 -53.29 1.34 44.88
CA ASN A 137 -54.44 1.14 43.98
C ASN A 137 -54.11 0.49 42.63
N ASP A 138 -52.88 0.59 42.14
CA ASP A 138 -52.41 -0.02 40.89
C ASP A 138 -51.36 -1.12 41.10
N GLY A 139 -50.66 -1.13 42.24
CA GLY A 139 -49.89 -2.27 42.75
C GLY A 139 -48.37 -2.15 42.69
N ASP A 140 -47.81 -0.93 42.62
CA ASP A 140 -46.35 -0.73 42.55
C ASP A 140 -45.62 -0.78 43.92
N GLY A 141 -46.39 -0.70 45.01
CA GLY A 141 -45.89 -0.75 46.39
C GLY A 141 -45.69 0.59 47.09
N TYR A 142 -45.81 1.73 46.40
CA TYR A 142 -45.99 3.04 47.04
C TYR A 142 -47.45 3.20 47.50
N SER A 143 -47.69 4.11 48.45
CA SER A 143 -49.05 4.35 48.96
C SER A 143 -49.75 5.53 48.27
N SER A 144 -51.06 5.41 48.09
CA SER A 144 -51.99 6.44 47.58
C SER A 144 -52.06 7.75 48.41
N LEU A 145 -51.15 7.92 49.37
CA LEU A 145 -50.98 9.12 50.21
C LEU A 145 -49.83 10.01 49.72
N THR A 146 -48.94 9.49 48.88
CA THR A 146 -47.65 10.10 48.51
C THR A 146 -47.35 9.99 47.01
N ASP A 147 -47.85 8.93 46.38
CA ASP A 147 -47.95 8.67 44.95
C ASP A 147 -48.49 9.88 44.14
N VAL A 148 -48.02 10.01 42.89
CA VAL A 148 -48.21 11.14 41.98
C VAL A 148 -49.38 10.91 41.00
N ASP A 149 -49.49 9.73 40.40
CA ASP A 149 -50.69 9.28 39.67
C ASP A 149 -51.11 7.85 40.06
N ASP A 150 -51.87 7.78 41.16
CA ASP A 150 -52.67 6.69 41.78
C ASP A 150 -53.66 5.97 40.82
N SER A 151 -53.19 5.72 39.59
CA SER A 151 -53.84 4.99 38.51
C SER A 151 -52.88 4.45 37.43
N ASP A 152 -51.57 4.70 37.53
CA ASP A 152 -50.51 4.16 36.67
C ASP A 152 -49.27 3.85 37.53
N GLY A 153 -49.06 2.58 37.91
CA GLY A 153 -48.01 2.07 38.83
C GLY A 153 -46.59 2.11 38.26
N ASN A 154 -46.30 3.21 37.59
CA ASN A 154 -45.15 3.56 36.78
C ASN A 154 -44.88 5.09 36.89
N ASP A 155 -45.45 5.82 37.86
CA ASP A 155 -45.24 7.27 38.11
C ASP A 155 -45.45 7.63 39.61
N TRP A 156 -44.55 7.16 40.49
CA TRP A 156 -44.74 7.12 41.96
C TRP A 156 -44.08 8.25 42.78
N ASN A 157 -43.16 9.01 42.20
CA ASN A 157 -42.45 10.11 42.87
C ASN A 157 -42.04 11.17 41.84
N ASP A 158 -42.16 12.45 42.20
CA ASP A 158 -41.78 13.61 41.39
C ASP A 158 -40.86 14.49 42.27
N ALA A 159 -39.54 14.35 42.09
CA ALA A 159 -38.56 14.90 43.02
C ALA A 159 -38.27 16.41 42.84
N ASP A 160 -38.67 17.04 41.73
CA ASP A 160 -38.44 18.49 41.49
C ASP A 160 -39.71 19.33 41.24
N ASN A 161 -40.85 18.67 40.99
CA ASN A 161 -42.21 19.19 40.87
C ASN A 161 -42.53 19.85 39.50
N ASP A 162 -42.12 19.22 38.41
CA ASP A 162 -42.49 19.60 37.03
C ASP A 162 -43.84 19.02 36.56
N GLY A 163 -44.22 17.83 37.02
CA GLY A 163 -45.43 17.11 36.62
C GLY A 163 -45.23 15.83 35.80
N PHE A 164 -44.02 15.28 35.78
CA PHE A 164 -43.71 13.90 35.38
C PHE A 164 -42.99 13.17 36.53
N GLY A 165 -43.25 11.88 36.75
CA GLY A 165 -42.54 11.11 37.77
C GLY A 165 -41.13 10.69 37.36
N ASP A 166 -40.24 10.50 38.36
CA ASP A 166 -38.80 10.22 38.27
C ASP A 166 -38.36 9.07 37.32
N ASN A 167 -39.31 8.24 36.87
CA ASN A 167 -39.13 7.06 36.02
C ASN A 167 -39.77 7.22 34.62
N ALA A 168 -40.70 8.17 34.47
CA ALA A 168 -41.26 8.62 33.21
C ALA A 168 -40.66 9.96 32.74
N ASP A 169 -39.89 10.62 33.60
CA ASP A 169 -39.00 11.75 33.35
C ASP A 169 -37.59 11.25 32.96
N GLN A 170 -36.90 11.99 32.12
CA GLN A 170 -35.54 11.75 31.63
C GLN A 170 -34.52 12.70 32.29
N CYS A 171 -34.96 13.63 33.14
CA CYS A 171 -34.16 14.52 33.97
C CYS A 171 -34.67 14.65 35.44
N PRO A 172 -34.86 13.56 36.22
CA PRO A 172 -35.64 13.48 37.50
C PRO A 172 -35.32 14.44 38.67
N PHE A 173 -34.37 15.36 38.52
CA PHE A 173 -33.95 16.29 39.56
C PHE A 173 -33.74 17.72 39.01
N SER A 174 -34.22 18.02 37.80
CA SER A 174 -33.96 19.24 37.04
C SER A 174 -35.16 19.69 36.20
N TRP A 175 -36.19 20.21 36.88
CA TRP A 175 -37.44 20.79 36.34
C TRP A 175 -37.41 21.16 34.86
N GLY A 176 -38.20 20.45 34.07
CA GLY A 176 -38.36 20.69 32.64
C GLY A 176 -39.77 21.02 32.21
N ASN A 177 -40.02 20.79 30.92
CA ASN A 177 -41.36 20.75 30.34
C ASN A 177 -41.43 20.06 28.95
N ILE A 178 -40.33 19.48 28.47
CA ILE A 178 -40.31 18.74 27.20
C ILE A 178 -41.28 17.56 27.25
N THR A 179 -41.98 17.34 26.13
CA THR A 179 -43.06 16.33 25.99
C THR A 179 -42.76 15.26 24.92
N LEU A 180 -41.56 15.30 24.33
CA LEU A 180 -41.05 14.27 23.43
C LEU A 180 -40.54 13.08 24.25
N LEU A 181 -40.75 11.85 23.77
CA LEU A 181 -40.57 10.63 24.59
C LEU A 181 -39.12 10.34 25.02
N LEU A 182 -38.12 10.88 24.32
CA LEU A 182 -36.69 10.63 24.60
C LEU A 182 -36.09 11.58 25.64
N ASP A 183 -36.72 12.74 25.86
CA ASP A 183 -36.25 13.80 26.76
C ASP A 183 -37.41 14.39 27.60
N LYS A 184 -38.46 13.58 27.82
CA LYS A 184 -39.66 13.96 28.55
C LYS A 184 -39.27 14.44 29.95
N GLY A 185 -39.74 15.61 30.35
CA GLY A 185 -39.40 16.24 31.65
C GLY A 185 -38.04 16.92 31.73
N CYS A 186 -37.25 16.94 30.64
CA CYS A 186 -36.00 17.67 30.63
C CYS A 186 -36.15 19.20 30.42
N PRO A 187 -35.17 19.99 30.90
CA PRO A 187 -35.03 21.40 30.56
C PRO A 187 -34.81 21.65 29.07
N ASP A 188 -35.30 22.80 28.64
CA ASP A 188 -35.12 23.42 27.33
C ASP A 188 -34.88 24.91 27.63
N THR A 189 -33.65 25.36 27.44
CA THR A 189 -33.16 26.67 27.92
C THR A 189 -33.59 27.83 27.02
N ASP A 190 -33.82 27.62 25.72
CA ASP A 190 -34.16 28.70 24.78
C ASP A 190 -35.52 28.56 24.06
N GLY A 191 -36.14 27.38 24.10
CA GLY A 191 -37.55 27.14 23.75
C GLY A 191 -37.80 26.58 22.35
N ASP A 192 -36.81 25.88 21.78
CA ASP A 192 -36.80 25.32 20.43
C ASP A 192 -37.65 24.02 20.33
N GLY A 193 -37.53 23.13 21.32
CA GLY A 193 -38.20 21.82 21.37
C GLY A 193 -37.27 20.61 21.54
N HIS A 194 -35.96 20.80 21.37
CA HIS A 194 -34.91 19.90 21.88
C HIS A 194 -34.63 20.19 23.37
N ALA A 195 -33.80 19.38 24.03
CA ALA A 195 -33.56 19.48 25.47
C ALA A 195 -32.06 19.68 25.76
N ASP A 196 -31.72 20.43 26.82
CA ASP A 196 -30.34 20.86 27.22
C ASP A 196 -29.27 19.74 27.34
N ARG A 197 -29.66 18.47 27.18
CA ARG A 197 -28.85 17.24 27.28
C ARG A 197 -28.75 16.43 25.98
N SER A 198 -29.51 16.82 24.97
CA SER A 198 -29.75 16.13 23.68
C SER A 198 -29.93 17.19 22.57
N ASP A 199 -29.21 18.30 22.75
CA ASP A 199 -29.11 19.51 21.95
C ASP A 199 -27.66 19.95 22.15
N ASP A 200 -26.89 20.00 21.05
CA ASP A 200 -25.46 20.31 21.14
C ASP A 200 -25.22 21.82 21.31
N LEU A 201 -26.24 22.65 21.05
CA LEU A 201 -26.19 24.11 21.10
C LEU A 201 -27.34 24.75 21.94
N PRO A 202 -27.52 24.43 23.26
CA PRO A 202 -28.71 24.80 24.08
C PRO A 202 -28.96 26.28 24.41
N ASN A 203 -28.44 27.19 23.59
CA ASN A 203 -28.54 28.64 23.73
C ASN A 203 -28.79 29.36 22.38
N ASP A 204 -28.88 28.65 21.25
CA ASP A 204 -29.38 29.18 19.98
C ASP A 204 -30.44 28.26 19.35
N ALA A 205 -31.71 28.55 19.68
CA ALA A 205 -33.00 28.04 19.15
C ALA A 205 -33.21 28.05 17.61
N THR A 206 -32.13 27.94 16.84
CA THR A 206 -32.08 27.74 15.40
C THR A 206 -31.06 26.66 14.99
N GLN A 207 -30.40 26.04 15.98
CA GLN A 207 -29.41 24.96 15.91
C GLN A 207 -29.64 23.98 17.05
N TRP A 208 -29.44 22.69 16.83
CA TRP A 208 -29.72 21.62 17.81
C TRP A 208 -28.86 20.36 17.58
N GLU A 209 -27.87 20.45 16.68
CA GLU A 209 -27.11 19.35 16.09
C GLU A 209 -25.74 19.94 15.64
N ASP A 210 -24.64 19.36 16.12
CA ASP A 210 -23.25 19.78 15.88
C ASP A 210 -22.40 18.51 15.62
N SER A 211 -22.41 18.03 14.36
CA SER A 211 -21.90 16.71 13.97
C SER A 211 -20.39 16.49 14.19
N ASP A 212 -19.62 17.52 14.57
CA ASP A 212 -18.21 17.36 14.91
C ASP A 212 -17.76 17.98 16.26
N ASP A 213 -18.66 18.51 17.10
CA ASP A 213 -18.40 19.32 18.31
C ASP A 213 -17.33 20.43 18.15
N ASP A 214 -17.60 21.43 17.30
CA ASP A 214 -16.81 22.68 17.25
C ASP A 214 -17.51 23.92 17.82
N GLY A 215 -18.84 23.88 17.95
CA GLY A 215 -19.69 24.99 18.42
C GLY A 215 -20.44 25.74 17.32
N PHE A 216 -20.50 25.24 16.09
CA PHE A 216 -21.33 25.75 15.00
C PHE A 216 -22.29 24.67 14.48
N GLY A 217 -23.58 24.98 14.39
CA GLY A 217 -24.60 23.96 14.17
C GLY A 217 -24.92 23.63 12.71
N ASP A 218 -25.36 22.40 12.49
CA ASP A 218 -25.62 21.79 11.18
C ASP A 218 -26.79 22.39 10.39
N SER A 219 -27.71 23.09 11.04
CA SER A 219 -28.91 23.64 10.39
C SER A 219 -28.53 24.80 9.47
N ILE A 220 -28.52 24.55 8.15
CA ILE A 220 -28.23 25.55 7.10
C ILE A 220 -29.17 26.78 7.09
N THR A 221 -30.17 26.81 7.97
CA THR A 221 -31.09 27.94 8.19
C THR A 221 -30.91 28.65 9.54
N GLY A 222 -29.96 28.20 10.36
CA GLY A 222 -29.62 28.77 11.67
C GLY A 222 -28.90 30.13 11.60
N ASN A 223 -28.60 30.71 12.77
CA ASN A 223 -27.89 31.99 12.87
C ASN A 223 -26.39 31.88 12.56
N THR A 224 -25.77 30.77 12.96
CA THR A 224 -24.39 30.38 12.65
C THR A 224 -24.40 28.96 12.06
N PRO A 225 -24.81 28.81 10.78
CA PRO A 225 -24.78 27.54 10.09
C PRO A 225 -23.35 27.17 9.77
N ASP A 226 -22.92 26.00 10.21
CA ASP A 226 -21.65 25.43 9.81
C ASP A 226 -21.63 25.15 8.28
N ALA A 227 -20.47 25.37 7.69
CA ALA A 227 -20.16 25.15 6.29
C ALA A 227 -19.25 23.93 6.05
N CYS A 228 -18.70 23.28 7.09
CA CYS A 228 -17.77 22.15 6.95
C CYS A 228 -18.19 20.83 7.63
N LYS A 229 -19.08 20.84 8.63
CA LYS A 229 -19.93 19.76 9.21
C LYS A 229 -19.26 18.54 9.83
N PHE A 230 -18.09 18.17 9.32
CA PHE A 230 -17.35 16.96 9.65
C PHE A 230 -15.83 17.27 9.75
N GLU A 231 -15.47 18.54 9.95
CA GLU A 231 -14.08 19.07 9.95
C GLU A 231 -13.88 20.21 10.98
N ARG A 232 -14.04 19.89 12.28
CA ARG A 232 -13.87 20.78 13.46
C ARG A 232 -13.11 22.08 13.19
N GLY A 233 -13.84 23.18 13.15
CA GLY A 233 -13.33 24.49 12.80
C GLY A 233 -13.20 25.49 13.94
N THR A 234 -12.75 26.69 13.57
CA THR A 234 -13.03 27.93 14.32
C THR A 234 -13.31 29.13 13.40
N SER A 235 -13.42 28.92 12.08
CA SER A 235 -13.62 30.02 11.13
C SER A 235 -14.92 30.78 11.39
N THR A 236 -14.96 32.06 11.02
CA THR A 236 -16.21 32.82 10.92
C THR A 236 -16.36 33.54 9.58
N ARG A 237 -15.40 33.36 8.67
CA ARG A 237 -15.29 34.04 7.38
C ARG A 237 -14.78 33.11 6.30
N GLY A 238 -15.21 33.40 5.07
CA GLY A 238 -14.64 32.86 3.83
C GLY A 238 -14.57 33.97 2.78
N VAL A 239 -14.13 33.63 1.56
CA VAL A 239 -13.95 34.60 0.47
C VAL A 239 -14.64 34.09 -0.78
N SER A 240 -15.74 34.75 -1.17
CA SER A 240 -16.47 34.39 -2.39
C SER A 240 -16.40 35.50 -3.42
N ASN A 241 -15.94 35.18 -4.63
CA ASN A 241 -15.82 36.11 -5.76
C ASN A 241 -14.99 37.38 -5.43
N GLY A 242 -13.96 37.24 -4.60
CA GLY A 242 -13.10 38.36 -4.17
C GLY A 242 -13.75 39.31 -3.15
N ALA A 243 -14.66 38.79 -2.31
CA ALA A 243 -15.27 39.54 -1.22
C ALA A 243 -15.56 38.65 0.00
N ASN A 244 -15.43 39.23 1.20
CA ASN A 244 -15.70 38.52 2.45
C ASN A 244 -17.15 38.04 2.55
N THR A 245 -17.30 36.75 2.86
CA THR A 245 -18.54 36.08 3.23
C THR A 245 -18.43 35.49 4.63
N THR A 246 -19.56 35.13 5.24
CA THR A 246 -19.59 34.31 6.46
C THR A 246 -19.37 32.84 6.09
N LYS A 247 -18.49 32.16 6.82
CA LYS A 247 -18.26 30.71 6.72
C LYS A 247 -17.86 30.25 8.12
N TYR A 248 -18.78 29.56 8.78
CA TYR A 248 -18.59 29.05 10.14
C TYR A 248 -18.09 27.60 10.07
N GLY A 249 -17.50 27.14 11.16
CA GLY A 249 -17.10 25.75 11.44
C GLY A 249 -16.12 25.05 10.50
N CYS A 250 -15.38 25.80 9.69
CA CYS A 250 -14.25 25.25 8.95
C CYS A 250 -12.93 25.47 9.69
N ALA A 251 -11.95 24.60 9.43
CA ALA A 251 -10.60 24.71 9.99
C ALA A 251 -9.99 26.11 9.76
N ASP A 252 -9.44 26.69 10.82
CA ASP A 252 -8.78 28.01 10.87
C ASP A 252 -7.50 27.81 11.68
N SER A 253 -6.39 27.53 10.98
CA SER A 253 -5.17 26.97 11.59
C SER A 253 -4.20 27.99 12.20
N ASP A 254 -4.50 29.29 12.09
CA ASP A 254 -3.75 30.36 12.77
C ASP A 254 -4.62 31.32 13.61
N SER A 255 -5.94 31.13 13.60
CA SER A 255 -6.96 31.87 14.35
C SER A 255 -7.15 33.34 13.93
N ASP A 256 -7.00 33.67 12.63
CA ASP A 256 -7.33 35.00 12.09
C ASP A 256 -8.83 35.24 11.83
N SER A 257 -9.66 34.18 11.88
CA SER A 257 -11.11 34.09 11.60
C SER A 257 -11.51 33.63 10.19
N TYR A 258 -10.61 33.44 9.24
CA TYR A 258 -10.95 32.89 7.92
C TYR A 258 -10.72 31.38 7.85
N ALA A 259 -11.49 30.69 7.01
CA ALA A 259 -11.31 29.25 6.77
C ALA A 259 -10.06 28.98 5.93
N ASN A 260 -9.30 27.94 6.28
CA ASN A 260 -8.09 27.46 5.59
C ASN A 260 -8.25 27.33 4.05
N THR A 261 -9.46 27.02 3.59
CA THR A 261 -9.81 26.84 2.17
C THR A 261 -10.05 28.15 1.41
N ASP A 262 -10.26 29.27 2.10
CA ASP A 262 -10.44 30.63 1.54
C ASP A 262 -9.27 31.58 1.88
N ASP A 263 -8.41 31.19 2.82
CA ASP A 263 -7.22 31.92 3.25
C ASP A 263 -6.03 31.65 2.32
N LEU A 264 -5.27 32.70 2.01
CA LEU A 264 -4.07 32.66 1.18
C LEU A 264 -2.76 32.63 2.00
N CYS A 265 -2.85 32.57 3.33
CA CYS A 265 -1.78 32.50 4.32
C CYS A 265 -2.09 31.62 5.57
N PRO A 266 -2.79 30.45 5.48
CA PRO A 266 -3.49 29.73 6.58
C PRO A 266 -2.68 29.17 7.77
N PHE A 267 -1.42 29.59 7.92
CA PHE A 267 -0.55 29.24 9.05
C PHE A 267 0.19 30.48 9.60
N SER A 268 -0.31 31.69 9.33
CA SER A 268 0.36 32.98 9.57
C SER A 268 -0.60 34.18 9.72
N TYR A 269 -1.44 34.16 10.76
CA TYR A 269 -2.42 35.18 11.20
C TYR A 269 -2.49 36.47 10.38
N GLY A 270 -3.61 36.66 9.69
CA GLY A 270 -3.86 37.78 8.79
C GLY A 270 -4.68 38.95 9.32
N ASN A 271 -4.73 40.00 8.49
CA ASN A 271 -5.66 41.12 8.62
C ASN A 271 -5.90 41.92 7.31
N SER A 272 -5.26 41.56 6.20
CA SER A 272 -5.47 42.15 4.88
C SER A 272 -6.84 41.77 4.28
N TRP A 273 -7.33 42.60 3.34
CA TRP A 273 -8.69 42.52 2.79
C TRP A 273 -8.87 43.15 1.40
N VAL A 274 -7.79 43.59 0.74
CA VAL A 274 -7.82 44.18 -0.61
C VAL A 274 -7.36 43.20 -1.69
N ASP A 275 -6.29 42.46 -1.42
CA ASP A 275 -5.58 41.58 -2.36
C ASP A 275 -5.61 40.11 -1.91
N ARG A 276 -4.55 39.61 -1.25
CA ARG A 276 -4.50 38.31 -0.58
C ARG A 276 -5.20 38.43 0.78
N PHE A 277 -6.51 38.21 0.80
CA PHE A 277 -7.29 38.09 2.05
C PHE A 277 -6.60 37.16 3.05
N ALA A 278 -6.74 37.48 4.35
CA ALA A 278 -6.23 36.69 5.48
C ALA A 278 -4.69 36.51 5.53
N CYS A 279 -3.94 37.32 4.76
CA CYS A 279 -2.50 37.46 4.96
C CYS A 279 -2.14 38.59 5.96
N PRO A 280 -0.94 38.57 6.56
CA PRO A 280 -0.44 39.66 7.40
C PRO A 280 -0.45 41.01 6.68
N ASP A 281 -0.85 42.06 7.41
CA ASP A 281 -0.80 43.46 6.96
C ASP A 281 -0.30 44.31 8.15
N SER A 282 0.96 44.72 8.09
CA SER A 282 1.73 45.26 9.21
C SER A 282 1.44 46.74 9.54
N ASP A 283 0.74 47.48 8.68
CA ASP A 283 0.44 48.90 8.90
C ASP A 283 -1.03 49.34 8.71
N GLN A 284 -1.87 48.45 8.20
CA GLN A 284 -3.33 48.48 8.21
C GLN A 284 -3.99 49.39 7.17
N ASP A 285 -3.41 49.49 5.97
CA ASP A 285 -4.10 50.04 4.80
C ASP A 285 -5.02 49.02 4.08
N GLY A 286 -4.75 47.73 4.24
CA GLY A 286 -5.56 46.61 3.75
C GLY A 286 -4.88 45.72 2.70
N ILE A 287 -3.71 46.12 2.19
CA ILE A 287 -2.88 45.31 1.28
C ILE A 287 -2.00 44.36 2.11
N SER A 288 -1.77 43.14 1.63
CA SER A 288 -0.91 42.17 2.34
C SER A 288 0.59 42.50 2.28
N ASP A 289 1.33 42.20 3.34
CA ASP A 289 2.79 42.40 3.49
C ASP A 289 3.63 41.71 2.37
N ASN A 290 3.04 40.77 1.64
CA ASN A 290 3.66 40.04 0.52
C ASN A 290 3.49 40.74 -0.84
N VAL A 291 2.57 41.71 -0.93
CA VAL A 291 2.17 42.39 -2.17
C VAL A 291 2.38 43.90 -2.08
N ASP A 292 2.22 44.50 -0.90
CA ASP A 292 2.54 45.90 -0.65
C ASP A 292 4.04 46.19 -0.89
N PRO A 293 4.40 47.15 -1.76
CA PRO A 293 5.78 47.60 -1.92
C PRO A 293 6.37 48.29 -0.66
N TYR A 294 5.53 48.74 0.29
CA TYR A 294 5.92 49.50 1.47
C TYR A 294 5.33 49.01 2.82
N PRO A 295 5.48 47.72 3.26
CA PRO A 295 4.74 47.05 4.37
C PRO A 295 4.83 47.61 5.81
N ASN A 296 5.19 48.87 5.98
CA ASN A 296 5.40 49.59 7.24
C ASN A 296 5.01 51.09 7.08
N ASN A 297 4.41 51.50 5.95
CA ASN A 297 4.03 52.86 5.58
C ASN A 297 2.85 52.92 4.58
N ALA A 298 1.67 52.46 5.01
CA ALA A 298 0.32 52.71 4.49
C ALA A 298 0.20 53.73 3.33
N THR A 299 -0.31 53.29 2.19
CA THR A 299 -0.56 54.14 1.02
C THR A 299 -1.62 55.23 1.28
N SER A 300 -1.71 56.22 0.38
CA SER A 300 -2.69 57.29 0.44
C SER A 300 -3.83 57.18 -0.58
N ASP A 301 -3.66 56.35 -1.61
CA ASP A 301 -4.72 55.83 -2.48
C ASP A 301 -4.38 54.35 -2.79
N ILE A 302 -5.38 53.46 -2.76
CA ILE A 302 -5.16 52.00 -2.86
C ILE A 302 -5.16 51.49 -4.30
N GLU A 303 -5.22 52.38 -5.29
CA GLU A 303 -5.20 52.05 -6.73
C GLU A 303 -4.13 52.79 -7.55
N ASP A 304 -3.31 53.62 -6.89
CA ASP A 304 -2.19 54.44 -7.43
C ASP A 304 -1.16 54.60 -6.30
N TRP A 305 -0.26 53.62 -6.16
CA TRP A 305 0.58 53.42 -4.97
C TRP A 305 1.86 54.27 -4.96
N ASP A 306 2.35 54.71 -6.12
CA ASP A 306 3.63 55.39 -6.26
C ASP A 306 3.57 56.85 -6.78
N ASP A 307 2.35 57.39 -6.97
CA ASP A 307 2.03 58.77 -7.39
C ASP A 307 2.44 59.11 -8.86
N ASP A 308 2.72 58.14 -9.76
CA ASP A 308 2.97 58.39 -11.20
C ASP A 308 1.69 58.81 -11.98
N GLY A 309 0.55 58.18 -11.69
CA GLY A 309 -0.75 58.44 -12.32
C GLY A 309 -1.23 57.46 -13.42
N TYR A 310 -0.62 56.28 -13.57
CA TYR A 310 -1.30 55.06 -14.06
C TYR A 310 -2.10 54.40 -12.90
N LEU A 311 -2.61 53.18 -13.06
CA LEU A 311 -3.41 52.52 -12.01
C LEU A 311 -3.04 51.05 -11.85
N ASP A 312 -2.52 50.69 -10.68
CA ASP A 312 -1.93 49.38 -10.39
C ASP A 312 -2.95 48.25 -10.48
N HIS A 313 -4.11 48.45 -9.84
CA HIS A 313 -5.18 47.44 -9.75
C HIS A 313 -6.29 47.58 -10.81
N SER A 314 -6.02 48.24 -11.94
CA SER A 314 -7.01 48.42 -13.01
C SER A 314 -7.00 47.30 -14.06
N SER A 315 -8.17 46.72 -14.36
CA SER A 315 -8.39 45.80 -15.50
C SER A 315 -8.54 46.57 -16.83
N GLY A 316 -7.55 47.42 -17.14
CA GLY A 316 -7.70 48.58 -18.00
C GLY A 316 -6.82 48.63 -19.26
N SER A 317 -6.53 49.87 -19.67
CA SER A 317 -5.60 50.21 -20.77
C SER A 317 -4.55 51.23 -20.28
N ASN A 318 -4.35 51.22 -18.97
CA ASN A 318 -3.53 52.12 -18.15
C ASN A 318 -3.13 51.41 -16.85
N THR A 319 -3.14 50.07 -16.87
CA THR A 319 -2.59 49.21 -15.82
C THR A 319 -1.09 49.43 -15.80
N ASP A 320 -0.51 49.66 -14.62
CA ASP A 320 0.94 49.77 -14.52
C ASP A 320 1.60 48.39 -14.57
N ALA A 321 2.81 48.33 -15.13
CA ALA A 321 3.68 47.14 -15.10
C ALA A 321 4.69 47.20 -13.95
N PHE A 322 4.86 48.37 -13.33
CA PHE A 322 5.80 48.68 -12.26
C PHE A 322 5.16 49.50 -11.11
N PRO A 323 4.15 48.97 -10.36
CA PRO A 323 3.45 49.64 -9.23
C PRO A 323 4.26 50.21 -8.04
N ALA A 324 5.57 50.36 -8.19
CA ALA A 324 6.49 50.85 -7.16
C ALA A 324 7.64 51.73 -7.72
N ASP A 325 7.68 51.99 -9.03
CA ASP A 325 8.71 52.82 -9.68
C ASP A 325 8.14 53.76 -10.74
N ASN A 326 7.75 54.96 -10.29
CA ASN A 326 7.30 56.14 -11.06
C ASN A 326 8.31 56.71 -12.09
N THR A 327 9.29 55.91 -12.50
CA THR A 327 10.15 56.14 -13.66
C THR A 327 9.92 55.13 -14.80
N GLN A 328 9.13 54.08 -14.56
CA GLN A 328 8.66 53.08 -15.51
C GLN A 328 7.12 53.08 -15.55
N ASN A 329 6.52 52.41 -16.55
CA ASN A 329 5.07 52.10 -16.63
C ASN A 329 4.69 51.20 -17.83
N THR A 330 5.64 50.58 -18.51
CA THR A 330 5.38 49.68 -19.64
C THR A 330 6.52 48.70 -19.79
N ASP A 331 6.17 47.45 -20.03
CA ASP A 331 7.07 46.34 -20.33
C ASP A 331 6.57 45.70 -21.64
N THR A 332 7.41 45.67 -22.68
CA THR A 332 7.03 45.21 -24.02
C THR A 332 7.12 43.69 -24.21
N ASP A 333 8.00 42.99 -23.49
CA ASP A 333 8.21 41.54 -23.64
C ASP A 333 8.00 40.72 -22.37
N GLY A 334 7.93 41.37 -21.20
CA GLY A 334 7.41 40.85 -19.94
C GLY A 334 8.47 40.53 -18.88
N ASP A 335 9.74 40.94 -19.06
CA ASP A 335 10.86 40.48 -18.23
C ASP A 335 11.03 41.18 -16.88
N GLY A 336 10.24 42.21 -16.59
CA GLY A 336 10.39 43.03 -15.38
C GLY A 336 11.43 44.14 -15.49
N HIS A 337 11.84 44.52 -16.71
CA HIS A 337 12.71 45.66 -16.99
C HIS A 337 12.02 46.65 -17.95
N GLY A 338 11.62 47.81 -17.43
CA GLY A 338 10.71 48.71 -18.16
C GLY A 338 11.32 49.38 -19.41
N ASP A 339 10.46 49.54 -20.43
CA ASP A 339 10.72 50.12 -21.77
C ASP A 339 11.54 51.43 -21.74
N ASN A 340 11.43 52.22 -20.66
CA ASN A 340 12.19 53.43 -20.50
C ASN A 340 13.61 53.11 -20.00
N ALA A 341 14.53 52.90 -20.94
CA ALA A 341 15.99 52.78 -20.77
C ALA A 341 16.70 53.96 -20.03
N ASN A 342 15.95 54.88 -19.40
CA ASN A 342 16.43 56.00 -18.57
C ASN A 342 15.71 56.08 -17.21
N GLY A 343 14.77 55.18 -16.91
CA GLY A 343 14.21 54.96 -15.57
C GLY A 343 15.14 54.08 -14.73
N ASN A 344 14.69 53.63 -13.55
CA ASN A 344 15.40 52.56 -12.84
C ASN A 344 15.14 51.23 -13.56
N SER A 345 16.09 50.29 -13.48
CA SER A 345 16.01 48.97 -14.12
C SER A 345 15.65 48.97 -15.62
N GLY A 346 15.81 50.08 -16.34
CA GLY A 346 15.31 50.20 -17.72
C GLY A 346 16.05 49.34 -18.74
N ASP A 347 15.27 48.66 -19.58
CA ASP A 347 15.72 47.67 -20.57
C ASP A 347 16.50 48.27 -21.77
N GLN A 348 17.29 47.42 -22.44
CA GLN A 348 18.07 47.72 -23.64
C GLN A 348 17.73 46.83 -24.86
N PHE A 349 16.94 45.76 -24.74
CA PHE A 349 16.70 44.74 -25.78
C PHE A 349 15.25 44.62 -26.29
N LEU A 350 14.24 45.07 -25.53
CA LEU A 350 12.82 45.37 -25.87
C LEU A 350 11.97 44.28 -26.56
N ASN A 351 12.55 43.13 -26.91
CA ASN A 351 11.92 42.01 -27.63
C ASN A 351 12.59 40.66 -27.27
N VAL A 352 13.33 40.60 -26.15
CA VAL A 352 14.16 39.48 -25.71
C VAL A 352 14.00 39.33 -24.20
N PHE A 353 12.86 38.78 -23.77
CA PHE A 353 12.37 38.53 -22.38
C PHE A 353 13.38 37.94 -21.35
N THR A 354 14.59 37.60 -21.76
CA THR A 354 15.64 37.06 -20.88
C THR A 354 16.86 37.96 -20.77
N GLN A 355 16.88 39.14 -21.40
CA GLN A 355 18.04 40.03 -21.49
C GLN A 355 17.63 41.50 -21.45
N TRP A 356 18.19 42.29 -20.52
CA TRP A 356 17.83 43.69 -20.30
C TRP A 356 19.02 44.66 -20.27
N GLN A 357 20.26 44.16 -20.23
CA GLN A 357 21.46 44.97 -20.03
C GLN A 357 22.62 44.49 -20.91
N ASP A 358 23.26 45.42 -21.62
CA ASP A 358 24.53 45.22 -22.34
C ASP A 358 25.60 46.11 -21.66
N SER A 359 26.56 45.52 -20.96
CA SER A 359 27.55 46.26 -20.17
C SER A 359 28.71 46.86 -20.96
N ASP A 360 29.00 46.40 -22.19
CA ASP A 360 30.16 46.89 -22.95
C ASP A 360 29.93 47.23 -24.44
N GLY A 361 28.77 46.88 -24.99
CA GLY A 361 28.25 47.34 -26.27
C GLY A 361 28.49 46.39 -27.45
N ASP A 362 28.62 45.09 -27.21
CA ASP A 362 28.87 44.09 -28.27
C ASP A 362 27.59 43.50 -28.89
N GLY A 363 26.47 43.54 -28.16
CA GLY A 363 25.14 43.12 -28.59
C GLY A 363 24.62 41.80 -28.00
N TYR A 364 25.35 41.14 -27.11
CA TYR A 364 24.83 40.09 -26.23
C TYR A 364 24.42 40.67 -24.87
N GLY A 365 23.54 39.97 -24.15
CA GLY A 365 22.98 40.46 -22.88
C GLY A 365 23.67 39.86 -21.65
N ASP A 366 23.86 40.67 -20.60
CA ASP A 366 24.58 40.32 -19.38
C ASP A 366 23.95 39.16 -18.58
N ASN A 367 22.65 38.88 -18.73
CA ASN A 367 21.92 37.96 -17.84
C ASN A 367 22.31 36.50 -18.08
N GLN A 368 22.78 35.83 -17.02
CA GLN A 368 23.26 34.45 -17.04
C GLN A 368 22.22 33.41 -16.57
N ALA A 369 20.94 33.78 -16.45
CA ALA A 369 19.89 32.86 -16.00
C ALA A 369 19.83 31.57 -16.85
N PRO A 370 19.53 30.40 -16.26
CA PRO A 370 19.28 29.17 -17.02
C PRO A 370 18.15 29.38 -18.03
N GLY A 371 18.37 28.99 -19.28
CA GLY A 371 17.42 29.21 -20.37
C GLY A 371 17.43 30.61 -21.00
N ALA A 372 18.27 31.55 -20.52
CA ALA A 372 18.40 32.86 -21.15
C ALA A 372 18.90 32.75 -22.60
N PHE A 373 18.34 33.57 -23.48
CA PHE A 373 18.71 33.66 -24.88
C PHE A 373 20.09 34.33 -25.04
N GLU A 374 20.97 33.69 -25.81
CA GLU A 374 22.34 34.12 -26.20
C GLU A 374 23.06 35.01 -25.15
N PRO A 375 23.29 34.50 -23.92
CA PRO A 375 23.80 35.30 -22.80
C PRO A 375 25.31 35.53 -22.89
N ASP A 376 25.76 36.78 -22.70
CA ASP A 376 27.17 37.14 -22.75
C ASP A 376 27.95 36.46 -21.63
N ARG A 377 28.84 35.53 -21.97
CA ARG A 377 29.69 34.82 -21.00
C ARG A 377 30.91 35.64 -20.57
N CYS A 378 31.10 36.83 -21.13
CA CYS A 378 32.14 37.80 -20.83
C CYS A 378 31.62 39.26 -20.66
N PRO A 379 30.66 39.59 -19.74
CA PRO A 379 29.94 40.90 -19.57
C PRO A 379 30.72 42.21 -19.34
N THR A 380 32.01 42.26 -19.70
CA THR A 380 32.90 43.42 -19.61
C THR A 380 34.06 43.35 -20.64
N THR A 381 34.05 42.36 -21.55
CA THR A 381 35.12 42.09 -22.53
C THR A 381 34.58 41.67 -23.92
N SER A 382 33.73 42.52 -24.50
CA SER A 382 33.30 42.62 -25.91
C SER A 382 34.00 41.67 -26.88
N GLY A 383 33.25 40.74 -27.44
CA GLY A 383 33.77 39.63 -28.23
C GLY A 383 32.97 39.31 -29.49
N THR A 384 33.16 38.09 -29.98
CA THR A 384 32.55 37.60 -31.23
C THR A 384 32.31 36.09 -31.28
N SER A 385 32.59 35.32 -30.21
CA SER A 385 32.19 33.90 -30.18
C SER A 385 30.66 33.77 -30.30
N THR A 386 30.25 32.64 -30.89
CA THR A 386 28.87 32.32 -31.30
C THR A 386 28.49 30.86 -31.03
N THR A 387 29.37 30.07 -30.38
CA THR A 387 29.20 28.60 -30.27
C THR A 387 29.32 28.09 -28.83
N ASP A 388 30.38 28.44 -28.11
CA ASP A 388 30.63 28.00 -26.73
C ASP A 388 30.24 29.07 -25.70
N ARG A 389 30.57 30.32 -26.00
CA ARG A 389 30.46 31.47 -25.11
C ARG A 389 30.21 32.74 -25.91
N PHE A 390 28.94 32.99 -26.19
CA PHE A 390 28.44 34.26 -26.71
C PHE A 390 29.08 35.45 -25.97
N GLY A 391 29.43 36.51 -26.71
CA GLY A 391 30.10 37.72 -26.23
C GLY A 391 31.56 37.57 -25.77
N CYS A 392 32.10 36.35 -25.64
CA CYS A 392 33.53 36.19 -25.37
C CYS A 392 34.42 36.43 -26.60
N THR A 393 35.67 36.83 -26.34
CA THR A 393 36.71 37.04 -27.36
C THR A 393 36.97 35.74 -28.14
N ASP A 394 37.01 35.87 -29.47
CA ASP A 394 37.40 34.84 -30.45
C ASP A 394 38.55 35.45 -31.29
N SER A 395 39.75 34.85 -31.23
CA SER A 395 40.95 35.43 -31.85
C SER A 395 41.07 35.22 -33.37
N ASP A 396 40.37 34.27 -34.00
CA ASP A 396 40.55 33.98 -35.43
C ASP A 396 39.28 33.90 -36.28
N GLY A 397 38.10 33.83 -35.66
CA GLY A 397 36.79 34.00 -36.27
C GLY A 397 36.10 32.70 -36.66
N ASP A 398 36.35 31.60 -35.95
CA ASP A 398 35.74 30.29 -36.19
C ASP A 398 34.39 30.12 -35.45
N GLY A 399 34.18 30.86 -34.36
CA GLY A 399 32.96 30.85 -33.55
C GLY A 399 33.11 30.30 -32.14
N TYR A 400 34.26 29.72 -31.77
CA TYR A 400 34.63 29.36 -30.38
C TYR A 400 35.42 30.48 -29.70
N SER A 401 35.60 30.41 -28.38
CA SER A 401 36.20 31.51 -27.60
C SER A 401 37.58 31.19 -27.00
N ASP A 402 38.45 32.20 -26.98
CA ASP A 402 39.77 32.17 -26.36
C ASP A 402 39.69 31.72 -24.89
N SER A 403 40.49 30.73 -24.47
CA SER A 403 40.54 30.30 -23.07
C SER A 403 40.83 31.44 -22.08
N THR A 404 40.03 31.53 -21.02
CA THR A 404 40.17 32.56 -19.96
C THR A 404 40.38 31.92 -18.58
N PRO A 405 40.88 32.65 -17.57
CA PRO A 405 41.03 32.11 -16.22
C PRO A 405 39.68 31.63 -15.64
N GLY A 406 39.51 30.31 -15.53
CA GLY A 406 38.27 29.67 -15.06
C GLY A 406 37.42 29.03 -16.17
N TYR A 407 37.68 29.34 -17.44
CA TYR A 407 37.11 28.64 -18.60
C TYR A 407 38.27 28.21 -19.51
N PHE A 408 38.84 27.05 -19.17
CA PHE A 408 40.01 26.50 -19.83
C PHE A 408 39.66 25.92 -21.20
N ALA A 409 40.67 25.78 -22.05
CA ALA A 409 40.55 25.00 -23.26
C ALA A 409 40.38 23.50 -22.95
N HIS A 410 39.94 22.75 -23.95
CA HIS A 410 40.07 21.30 -23.94
C HIS A 410 41.55 20.88 -23.68
N PRO A 411 41.80 19.80 -22.93
CA PRO A 411 40.81 18.88 -22.33
C PRO A 411 40.30 19.30 -20.94
N GLN A 412 40.76 20.43 -20.36
CA GLN A 412 40.37 20.86 -19.00
C GLN A 412 39.15 21.78 -18.94
N GLY A 413 38.52 22.05 -20.09
CA GLY A 413 37.32 22.87 -20.25
C GLY A 413 36.87 22.85 -21.71
N GLN A 414 35.98 23.77 -22.09
CA GLN A 414 35.31 23.79 -23.40
C GLN A 414 35.76 24.94 -24.32
N ALA A 415 36.70 25.78 -23.86
CA ALA A 415 37.22 26.87 -24.68
C ALA A 415 38.06 26.36 -25.86
N ASP A 416 38.35 27.26 -26.78
CA ASP A 416 39.21 26.99 -27.92
C ASP A 416 40.64 26.58 -27.47
N SER A 417 41.03 25.38 -27.88
CA SER A 417 42.35 24.76 -27.72
C SER A 417 43.38 25.24 -28.74
N HIS A 418 42.91 25.82 -29.84
CA HIS A 418 43.65 26.14 -31.04
C HIS A 418 43.46 27.61 -31.53
N PRO A 419 43.61 28.69 -30.70
CA PRO A 419 43.10 30.06 -30.98
C PRO A 419 43.80 30.91 -32.05
N ASN A 420 44.40 30.25 -33.04
CA ASN A 420 45.06 30.79 -34.22
C ASN A 420 44.87 29.88 -35.46
N ASN A 421 44.02 28.85 -35.38
CA ASN A 421 43.68 27.90 -36.44
C ASN A 421 42.16 27.70 -36.59
N VAL A 422 41.50 28.59 -37.34
CA VAL A 422 40.08 28.62 -37.83
C VAL A 422 39.52 27.34 -38.52
N SER A 423 40.13 26.18 -38.27
CA SER A 423 39.71 24.85 -38.69
C SER A 423 39.77 23.80 -37.57
N GLN A 424 40.29 24.15 -36.39
CA GLN A 424 40.40 23.31 -35.20
C GLN A 424 40.07 24.15 -33.97
N TYR A 425 39.27 23.61 -33.05
CA TYR A 425 38.87 24.29 -31.81
C TYR A 425 38.94 23.37 -30.58
N ARG A 426 38.97 22.05 -30.77
CA ARG A 426 38.92 21.04 -29.70
C ARG A 426 40.14 20.12 -29.77
N ASP A 427 40.61 19.67 -28.60
CA ASP A 427 41.79 18.82 -28.35
C ASP A 427 41.47 17.97 -27.10
N ASN A 428 40.60 16.98 -27.28
CA ASN A 428 39.85 16.39 -26.16
C ASN A 428 40.65 15.47 -25.22
N ASP A 429 41.89 15.12 -25.56
CA ASP A 429 42.83 14.48 -24.63
C ASP A 429 44.11 15.31 -24.30
N GLY A 430 44.39 16.37 -25.07
CA GLY A 430 45.44 17.35 -24.76
C GLY A 430 46.82 17.05 -25.34
N ASP A 431 46.88 16.32 -26.46
CA ASP A 431 48.14 15.99 -27.13
C ASP A 431 48.63 17.06 -28.15
N GLY A 432 47.73 17.93 -28.60
CA GLY A 432 48.01 19.02 -29.54
C GLY A 432 47.70 18.75 -31.01
N TYR A 433 47.01 17.65 -31.35
CA TYR A 433 46.17 17.54 -32.53
C TYR A 433 44.74 18.00 -32.20
N GLY A 434 43.84 18.08 -33.19
CA GLY A 434 42.50 18.62 -32.97
C GLY A 434 41.37 17.76 -33.52
N ASP A 435 40.29 17.61 -32.73
CA ASP A 435 39.19 16.66 -32.96
C ASP A 435 38.41 16.91 -34.26
N ASN A 436 38.46 18.09 -34.90
CA ASN A 436 37.61 18.36 -36.05
C ASN A 436 38.09 17.52 -37.26
N PRO A 437 37.33 16.51 -37.74
CA PRO A 437 37.77 15.60 -38.80
C PRO A 437 37.88 16.28 -40.17
N THR A 438 37.55 17.57 -40.26
CA THR A 438 37.71 18.41 -41.46
C THR A 438 38.79 19.50 -41.32
N GLY A 439 39.46 19.58 -40.17
CA GLY A 439 40.50 20.58 -39.84
C GLY A 439 41.87 20.32 -40.46
N GLU A 440 42.85 21.19 -40.16
CA GLU A 440 44.28 20.89 -40.40
C GLU A 440 44.81 19.99 -39.27
N TYR A 441 45.45 18.87 -39.64
CA TYR A 441 45.90 17.78 -38.75
C TYR A 441 44.79 17.28 -37.80
N PRO A 442 43.71 16.67 -38.34
CA PRO A 442 42.67 16.09 -37.51
C PRO A 442 43.26 14.94 -36.69
N ASP A 443 42.96 14.93 -35.39
CA ASP A 443 43.11 13.75 -34.56
C ASP A 443 42.28 12.59 -35.15
N SER A 444 42.65 11.37 -34.81
CA SER A 444 42.01 10.13 -35.21
C SER A 444 41.74 9.19 -34.02
N CYS A 445 42.07 9.62 -32.79
CA CYS A 445 41.87 8.87 -31.55
C CYS A 445 41.46 9.75 -30.36
N ASP A 446 40.52 10.70 -30.56
CA ASP A 446 40.01 11.85 -29.77
C ASP A 446 39.87 11.78 -28.23
N ASN A 447 40.38 10.75 -27.55
CA ASN A 447 40.27 10.42 -26.13
C ASN A 447 41.52 9.64 -25.60
N ASN A 448 42.59 9.48 -26.38
CA ASN A 448 43.77 8.67 -26.07
C ASN A 448 45.06 9.37 -26.53
N PRO A 449 45.70 10.20 -25.68
CA PRO A 449 46.68 11.19 -26.11
C PRO A 449 47.96 10.55 -26.64
N GLY A 450 48.47 11.05 -27.76
CA GLY A 450 49.50 10.35 -28.51
C GLY A 450 50.52 11.23 -29.21
N THR A 451 51.15 10.65 -30.24
CA THR A 451 52.06 11.37 -31.16
C THR A 451 52.09 10.77 -32.57
N SER A 452 51.25 9.77 -32.88
CA SER A 452 51.27 9.07 -34.17
C SER A 452 51.06 10.02 -35.34
N THR A 453 51.44 9.57 -36.54
CA THR A 453 51.02 10.24 -37.78
C THR A 453 50.46 9.26 -38.81
N ARG A 454 50.43 7.96 -38.47
CA ARG A 454 50.09 6.85 -39.36
C ARG A 454 49.33 5.75 -38.65
N ARG A 455 48.46 5.09 -39.40
CA ARG A 455 47.81 3.82 -39.05
C ARG A 455 48.06 2.77 -40.12
N VAL A 456 48.20 1.51 -39.70
CA VAL A 456 48.17 0.36 -40.59
C VAL A 456 46.71 0.06 -40.97
N ILE A 457 46.39 0.14 -42.25
CA ILE A 457 45.03 -0.10 -42.78
C ILE A 457 44.92 -1.38 -43.61
N SER A 458 46.02 -2.10 -43.82
CA SER A 458 46.03 -3.44 -44.42
C SER A 458 47.37 -4.14 -44.16
N PRO A 459 47.37 -5.48 -43.95
CA PRO A 459 48.60 -6.29 -43.98
C PRO A 459 49.40 -6.18 -45.28
N SER A 460 48.83 -5.66 -46.38
CA SER A 460 49.51 -5.53 -47.67
C SER A 460 50.31 -4.23 -47.86
N GLY A 461 50.95 -3.70 -46.82
CA GLY A 461 51.83 -2.53 -46.91
C GLY A 461 51.12 -1.18 -47.12
N ALA A 462 49.86 -1.03 -46.67
CA ALA A 462 49.10 0.22 -46.81
C ALA A 462 48.96 0.95 -45.47
N ASN A 463 49.38 2.22 -45.43
CA ASN A 463 49.16 3.12 -44.31
C ASN A 463 48.32 4.34 -44.69
N GLN A 464 47.61 4.90 -43.70
CA GLN A 464 46.82 6.12 -43.81
C GLN A 464 47.38 7.18 -42.85
N THR A 465 47.20 8.47 -43.15
CA THR A 465 47.43 9.56 -42.19
C THR A 465 46.48 9.42 -41.01
N TRP A 466 47.03 9.35 -39.80
CA TRP A 466 46.29 9.03 -38.59
C TRP A 466 47.04 9.68 -37.41
N TYR A 467 46.56 10.86 -37.02
CA TYR A 467 47.23 11.69 -36.01
C TYR A 467 46.63 11.43 -34.63
N GLY A 468 47.31 11.90 -33.59
CA GLY A 468 46.88 11.90 -32.18
C GLY A 468 46.76 10.57 -31.46
N CYS A 469 46.79 9.44 -32.16
CA CYS A 469 46.78 8.12 -31.51
C CYS A 469 48.07 7.82 -30.73
N PRO A 470 48.00 7.00 -29.66
CA PRO A 470 49.16 6.64 -28.87
C PRO A 470 50.24 5.97 -29.71
N ASP A 471 51.49 6.37 -29.47
CA ASP A 471 52.71 5.88 -30.14
C ASP A 471 53.77 5.75 -29.03
N ALA A 472 53.88 4.56 -28.43
CA ALA A 472 54.61 4.35 -27.18
C ALA A 472 56.13 4.19 -27.34
N ASP A 473 56.65 4.11 -28.58
CA ASP A 473 58.09 4.08 -28.87
C ASP A 473 58.60 5.17 -29.83
N GLY A 474 57.71 5.89 -30.52
CA GLY A 474 57.97 7.09 -31.30
C GLY A 474 58.30 6.87 -32.77
N ASP A 475 57.86 5.76 -33.37
CA ASP A 475 58.13 5.40 -34.78
C ASP A 475 57.15 6.01 -35.80
N SER A 476 56.07 6.65 -35.32
CA SER A 476 54.97 7.31 -36.02
C SER A 476 53.76 6.45 -36.42
N TYR A 477 53.75 5.15 -36.13
CA TYR A 477 52.54 4.33 -36.16
C TYR A 477 51.77 4.34 -34.82
N GLU A 478 50.48 3.98 -34.86
CA GLU A 478 49.64 3.87 -33.65
C GLU A 478 49.75 2.50 -32.96
N ASP A 479 49.78 2.54 -31.63
CA ASP A 479 49.80 1.45 -30.65
C ASP A 479 48.78 0.31 -30.87
N GLN A 480 47.68 0.57 -31.60
CA GLN A 480 46.63 -0.42 -31.88
C GLN A 480 46.85 -1.21 -33.17
N SER A 481 47.60 -0.67 -34.13
CA SER A 481 47.83 -1.32 -35.43
C SER A 481 49.30 -1.50 -35.81
N ASP A 482 50.24 -0.96 -35.03
CA ASP A 482 51.63 -1.42 -34.98
C ASP A 482 51.75 -2.74 -34.20
N PRO A 483 52.21 -3.85 -34.82
CA PRO A 483 52.43 -5.12 -34.14
C PRO A 483 53.70 -5.18 -33.27
N CYS A 484 54.42 -4.08 -33.03
CA CYS A 484 55.57 -4.02 -32.12
C CYS A 484 55.41 -3.09 -30.90
N LYS A 485 54.72 -1.95 -31.00
CA LYS A 485 54.20 -1.01 -29.98
C LYS A 485 55.19 -0.39 -28.98
N ASN A 486 56.20 -1.13 -28.55
CA ASN A 486 57.18 -0.76 -27.51
C ASN A 486 58.62 -0.94 -28.02
N GLN A 487 58.83 -1.08 -29.33
CA GLN A 487 60.12 -1.34 -29.95
C GLN A 487 60.23 -0.73 -31.36
N TYR A 488 60.52 0.58 -31.39
CA TYR A 488 60.74 1.44 -32.56
C TYR A 488 61.21 0.71 -33.82
N GLY A 489 60.44 0.82 -34.89
CA GLY A 489 60.63 0.08 -36.12
C GLY A 489 60.91 0.88 -37.38
N ASN A 490 60.91 0.11 -38.48
CA ASN A 490 61.09 0.58 -39.84
C ASN A 490 60.54 -0.40 -40.91
N SER A 491 59.93 -1.52 -40.49
CA SER A 491 59.28 -2.51 -41.37
C SER A 491 58.09 -1.90 -42.11
N TRP A 492 57.83 -2.35 -43.35
CA TRP A 492 56.87 -1.70 -44.26
C TRP A 492 56.16 -2.63 -45.27
N VAL A 493 56.53 -3.91 -45.33
CA VAL A 493 55.88 -4.95 -46.17
C VAL A 493 55.04 -5.90 -45.31
N ASP A 494 55.56 -6.23 -44.13
CA ASP A 494 54.96 -7.05 -43.07
C ASP A 494 55.09 -6.30 -41.73
N ARG A 495 54.28 -6.67 -40.72
CA ARG A 495 54.21 -6.07 -39.35
C ARG A 495 54.79 -4.65 -39.27
N MET A 496 54.11 -3.70 -39.89
CA MET A 496 54.63 -2.34 -40.05
C MET A 496 54.64 -1.62 -38.70
N GLY A 497 55.75 -0.92 -38.40
CA GLY A 497 56.07 -0.43 -37.05
C GLY A 497 57.07 -1.32 -36.30
N CYS A 498 57.39 -2.51 -36.82
CA CYS A 498 58.42 -3.36 -36.23
C CYS A 498 59.85 -3.09 -36.72
N PRO A 499 60.87 -3.50 -35.93
CA PRO A 499 62.27 -3.54 -36.37
C PRO A 499 62.44 -4.42 -37.61
N ASP A 500 63.22 -3.90 -38.55
CA ASP A 500 63.61 -4.56 -39.80
C ASP A 500 65.12 -4.27 -39.96
N SER A 501 65.94 -5.23 -39.53
CA SER A 501 67.37 -5.04 -39.25
C SER A 501 68.25 -4.95 -40.51
N ASP A 502 67.82 -5.51 -41.64
CA ASP A 502 68.55 -5.48 -42.92
C ASP A 502 67.88 -4.67 -44.04
N GLN A 503 66.65 -4.20 -43.82
CA GLN A 503 65.89 -3.24 -44.63
C GLN A 503 65.31 -3.82 -45.93
N ASP A 504 64.84 -5.06 -45.85
CA ASP A 504 64.02 -5.73 -46.86
C ASP A 504 62.54 -5.31 -46.79
N GLY A 505 62.04 -5.04 -45.58
CA GLY A 505 60.67 -4.62 -45.28
C GLY A 505 59.82 -5.64 -44.52
N ILE A 506 60.32 -6.83 -44.22
CA ILE A 506 59.76 -7.81 -43.29
C ILE A 506 60.36 -7.59 -41.90
N SER A 507 59.54 -7.76 -40.86
CA SER A 507 59.98 -7.59 -39.48
C SER A 507 60.92 -8.70 -39.00
N ASP A 508 61.86 -8.37 -38.11
CA ASP A 508 62.82 -9.31 -37.50
C ASP A 508 62.17 -10.52 -36.80
N GLY A 509 60.88 -10.42 -36.45
CA GLY A 509 60.10 -11.51 -35.85
C GLY A 509 59.47 -12.47 -36.88
N ASN A 510 59.25 -12.01 -38.12
CA ASN A 510 58.58 -12.76 -39.18
C ASN A 510 59.50 -13.15 -40.35
N ASP A 511 60.68 -12.53 -40.51
CA ASP A 511 61.67 -13.04 -41.46
C ASP A 511 62.39 -14.28 -40.87
N PRO A 512 62.39 -15.45 -41.55
CA PRO A 512 63.26 -16.57 -41.19
C PRO A 512 64.76 -16.25 -41.21
N TYR A 513 65.15 -15.10 -41.79
CA TYR A 513 66.50 -14.57 -41.89
C TYR A 513 66.56 -13.06 -41.55
N PRO A 514 66.53 -12.64 -40.27
CA PRO A 514 66.60 -11.22 -39.85
C PRO A 514 67.93 -10.47 -40.14
N GLU A 515 68.78 -11.02 -41.01
CA GLU A 515 69.95 -10.36 -41.62
C GLU A 515 70.10 -10.74 -43.13
N ASP A 516 69.09 -11.38 -43.78
CA ASP A 516 69.10 -11.86 -45.19
C ASP A 516 67.68 -12.08 -45.86
N ALA A 517 66.67 -11.26 -45.56
CA ALA A 517 65.58 -10.81 -46.48
C ALA A 517 64.68 -11.81 -47.31
N THR A 518 63.87 -12.77 -46.77
CA THR A 518 63.15 -13.77 -47.67
C THR A 518 61.74 -14.49 -47.41
N SER A 519 60.87 -14.26 -46.38
CA SER A 519 59.34 -14.40 -46.38
C SER A 519 58.43 -15.72 -46.47
N SER A 520 57.16 -15.66 -45.96
CA SER A 520 55.81 -16.21 -46.43
C SER A 520 55.29 -17.69 -46.16
N ILE A 521 54.00 -18.16 -45.95
CA ILE A 521 52.60 -17.79 -45.44
C ILE A 521 51.71 -19.08 -45.07
N HIS A 522 50.35 -19.03 -44.81
CA HIS A 522 49.48 -20.04 -44.08
C HIS A 522 48.16 -20.60 -44.75
N ASP A 523 47.74 -21.84 -44.39
CA ASP A 523 46.41 -22.58 -44.41
C ASP A 523 46.72 -24.10 -44.25
N TYR A 524 46.12 -24.86 -43.31
CA TYR A 524 46.64 -26.19 -42.90
C TYR A 524 45.94 -27.45 -43.47
N ASP A 525 44.70 -27.76 -43.09
CA ASP A 525 43.97 -28.97 -43.51
C ASP A 525 42.73 -28.66 -44.41
N GLY A 526 42.26 -27.41 -44.34
CA GLY A 526 41.44 -26.73 -45.34
C GLY A 526 40.02 -27.30 -45.45
N ASP A 527 39.40 -27.59 -44.31
CA ASP A 527 37.99 -27.95 -44.16
C ASP A 527 37.08 -26.92 -44.88
N GLY A 528 37.32 -25.62 -44.64
CA GLY A 528 36.47 -24.48 -44.95
C GLY A 528 36.67 -23.29 -43.99
N VAL A 529 37.08 -23.54 -42.73
CA VAL A 529 37.41 -22.56 -41.69
C VAL A 529 38.91 -22.20 -41.75
N ALA A 530 39.38 -21.29 -40.89
CA ALA A 530 40.78 -20.88 -40.79
C ALA A 530 41.36 -21.27 -39.42
N ASN A 531 42.66 -21.60 -39.37
CA ASN A 531 43.36 -22.09 -38.17
C ASN A 531 43.32 -21.18 -36.91
N ASP A 532 42.78 -19.96 -37.03
CA ASP A 532 42.61 -18.95 -35.98
C ASP A 532 41.13 -18.69 -35.61
N ALA A 533 40.20 -19.46 -36.17
CA ALA A 533 38.76 -19.39 -35.93
C ALA A 533 38.09 -20.78 -35.99
N ASP A 534 38.86 -21.83 -35.72
CA ASP A 534 38.52 -23.25 -35.75
C ASP A 534 38.96 -23.84 -34.41
N ASP A 535 38.05 -24.50 -33.69
CA ASP A 535 38.35 -25.11 -32.39
C ASP A 535 39.08 -26.47 -32.55
N PHE A 536 39.01 -27.07 -33.75
CA PHE A 536 39.75 -28.30 -34.12
C PHE A 536 40.67 -28.13 -35.37
N PRO A 537 41.70 -27.25 -35.38
CA PRO A 537 42.54 -26.87 -36.56
C PRO A 537 43.37 -27.95 -37.29
N ALA A 538 43.06 -29.23 -37.07
CA ALA A 538 43.65 -30.38 -37.74
C ALA A 538 42.65 -31.55 -37.95
N ASP A 539 41.39 -31.41 -37.50
CA ASP A 539 40.33 -32.39 -37.75
C ASP A 539 39.14 -31.77 -38.47
N ARG A 540 39.27 -31.73 -39.80
CA ARG A 540 38.26 -31.50 -40.82
C ARG A 540 36.83 -32.05 -40.60
N THR A 541 36.57 -32.89 -39.59
CA THR A 541 35.23 -33.41 -39.29
C THR A 541 34.51 -32.72 -38.14
N GLN A 542 35.21 -31.89 -37.36
CA GLN A 542 34.65 -31.00 -36.32
C GLN A 542 35.13 -29.57 -36.57
N SER A 543 34.45 -28.57 -36.01
CA SER A 543 34.91 -27.16 -36.06
C SER A 543 34.29 -26.26 -34.98
N GLN A 544 33.61 -26.85 -33.99
CA GLN A 544 32.94 -26.16 -32.90
C GLN A 544 32.93 -27.10 -31.69
N ASP A 545 33.18 -26.51 -30.53
CA ASP A 545 33.14 -27.06 -29.18
C ASP A 545 32.31 -26.03 -28.38
N SER A 546 31.10 -26.39 -27.95
CA SER A 546 30.12 -25.42 -27.41
C SER A 546 30.28 -25.11 -25.92
N ASP A 547 30.67 -26.09 -25.09
CA ASP A 547 30.89 -25.91 -23.65
C ASP A 547 32.38 -25.86 -23.24
N GLY A 548 33.29 -26.38 -24.06
CA GLY A 548 34.75 -26.35 -23.86
C GLY A 548 35.38 -27.63 -23.29
N ASP A 549 34.69 -28.77 -23.29
CA ASP A 549 35.23 -30.04 -22.78
C ASP A 549 36.28 -30.69 -23.72
N GLY A 550 36.16 -30.46 -25.03
CA GLY A 550 37.07 -30.96 -26.07
C GLY A 550 36.54 -32.10 -26.97
N TYR A 551 35.26 -32.47 -26.88
CA TYR A 551 34.51 -33.19 -27.91
C TYR A 551 33.80 -32.18 -28.85
N GLY A 552 33.12 -32.65 -29.90
CA GLY A 552 32.67 -31.76 -30.98
C GLY A 552 31.20 -31.90 -31.38
N ASP A 553 30.56 -30.74 -31.55
CA ASP A 553 29.11 -30.56 -31.73
C ASP A 553 28.47 -31.30 -32.93
N ASP A 554 29.20 -31.69 -33.98
CA ASP A 554 28.58 -32.41 -35.11
C ASP A 554 28.42 -33.91 -34.76
N PRO A 555 27.19 -34.44 -34.61
CA PRO A 555 26.95 -35.86 -34.31
C PRO A 555 27.33 -36.81 -35.48
N ASN A 556 27.94 -36.29 -36.55
CA ASN A 556 28.49 -37.03 -37.69
C ASN A 556 30.03 -36.91 -37.79
N GLY A 557 30.70 -36.17 -36.90
CA GLY A 557 32.15 -36.01 -36.85
C GLY A 557 32.90 -37.22 -36.29
N ASP A 558 34.24 -37.17 -36.26
CA ASP A 558 35.03 -38.03 -35.38
C ASP A 558 34.96 -37.44 -33.94
N SER A 559 34.82 -38.29 -32.91
CA SER A 559 34.52 -37.91 -31.52
C SER A 559 33.34 -36.92 -31.39
N PRO A 560 32.13 -37.29 -31.82
CA PRO A 560 30.93 -36.49 -31.60
C PRO A 560 30.55 -36.48 -30.13
N ASP A 561 30.00 -35.35 -29.69
CA ASP A 561 29.40 -35.18 -28.37
C ASP A 561 27.91 -35.62 -28.34
N ALA A 562 27.45 -36.07 -27.17
CA ALA A 562 26.07 -36.41 -26.84
C ALA A 562 25.35 -35.31 -26.02
N PHE A 563 26.06 -34.46 -25.28
CA PHE A 563 25.50 -33.46 -24.37
C PHE A 563 26.14 -32.05 -24.52
N PRO A 564 26.01 -31.36 -25.68
CA PRO A 564 26.83 -30.16 -26.03
C PRO A 564 26.55 -28.86 -25.25
N ASP A 565 25.93 -28.96 -24.09
CA ASP A 565 25.68 -27.89 -23.12
C ASP A 565 26.19 -28.28 -21.69
N ASP A 566 26.78 -29.47 -21.49
CA ASP A 566 27.31 -29.99 -20.21
C ASP A 566 28.74 -30.51 -20.32
N ILE A 567 29.69 -29.63 -19.95
CA ILE A 567 31.14 -29.85 -19.90
C ILE A 567 31.61 -31.02 -19.01
N SER A 568 30.69 -31.75 -18.38
CA SER A 568 30.96 -32.92 -17.54
C SER A 568 30.56 -34.26 -18.16
N GLN A 569 29.75 -34.26 -19.24
CA GLN A 569 29.24 -35.46 -19.92
C GLN A 569 29.39 -35.33 -21.44
N TRP A 570 29.87 -36.38 -22.12
CA TRP A 570 30.10 -36.33 -23.58
C TRP A 570 29.72 -37.62 -24.33
N GLN A 571 29.20 -38.63 -23.62
CA GLN A 571 28.87 -39.94 -24.19
C GLN A 571 27.68 -40.57 -23.47
N ASP A 572 26.77 -41.13 -24.27
CA ASP A 572 25.61 -41.91 -23.86
C ASP A 572 25.70 -43.28 -24.59
N SER A 573 25.82 -44.36 -23.82
CA SER A 573 26.08 -45.72 -24.34
C SER A 573 24.84 -46.53 -24.73
N ASP A 574 23.64 -46.21 -24.24
CA ASP A 574 22.44 -47.03 -24.47
C ASP A 574 21.13 -46.28 -24.80
N ASN A 575 21.17 -44.95 -24.74
CA ASN A 575 20.16 -43.97 -25.16
C ASN A 575 18.94 -43.79 -24.24
N ASP A 576 19.16 -43.70 -22.92
CA ASP A 576 18.14 -43.24 -21.96
C ASP A 576 18.13 -41.71 -21.72
N GLY A 577 19.31 -41.08 -21.61
CA GLY A 577 19.48 -39.65 -21.37
C GLY A 577 20.48 -39.29 -20.26
N TYR A 578 21.12 -40.26 -19.59
CA TYR A 578 22.19 -40.03 -18.61
C TYR A 578 23.58 -40.26 -19.22
N GLY A 579 24.63 -39.73 -18.58
CA GLY A 579 25.97 -39.68 -19.16
C GLY A 579 26.97 -40.71 -18.61
N ASP A 580 27.73 -41.37 -19.50
CA ASP A 580 28.73 -42.41 -19.21
C ASP A 580 29.86 -41.98 -18.23
N ASN A 581 30.07 -40.68 -18.00
CA ASN A 581 31.21 -40.20 -17.22
C ASN A 581 30.92 -40.16 -15.71
N MET A 582 31.30 -41.24 -15.02
CA MET A 582 31.23 -41.38 -13.55
C MET A 582 31.92 -40.27 -12.71
N ASP A 583 32.72 -39.38 -13.31
CA ASP A 583 33.33 -38.22 -12.64
C ASP A 583 32.57 -36.89 -12.94
N GLY A 584 31.45 -36.92 -13.67
CA GLY A 584 30.60 -35.78 -14.06
C GLY A 584 29.35 -35.58 -13.19
N GLU A 585 28.45 -34.68 -13.62
CA GLU A 585 27.14 -34.46 -12.97
C GLU A 585 26.09 -35.46 -13.52
N GLU A 586 25.11 -35.83 -12.70
CA GLU A 586 24.09 -36.88 -12.94
C GLU A 586 24.56 -38.11 -13.78
N PRO A 587 25.64 -38.81 -13.36
CA PRO A 587 26.24 -39.87 -14.14
C PRO A 587 25.43 -41.16 -14.12
N ASP A 588 25.34 -41.82 -15.28
CA ASP A 588 24.72 -43.13 -15.43
C ASP A 588 25.54 -44.21 -14.68
N GLU A 589 24.96 -44.81 -13.63
CA GLU A 589 25.58 -45.93 -12.89
C GLU A 589 25.39 -47.28 -13.62
N CYS A 590 24.49 -47.35 -14.61
CA CYS A 590 24.05 -48.57 -15.28
C CYS A 590 24.66 -48.79 -16.70
N ILE A 591 24.90 -47.74 -17.51
CA ILE A 591 25.74 -47.63 -18.75
C ILE A 591 25.38 -48.54 -19.95
N TYR A 592 24.64 -49.62 -19.71
CA TYR A 592 24.29 -50.62 -20.72
C TYR A 592 22.87 -51.22 -20.53
N GLU A 593 22.05 -50.63 -19.67
CA GLU A 593 20.71 -51.10 -19.28
C GLU A 593 19.70 -49.95 -19.01
N ALA A 594 19.75 -48.89 -19.84
CA ALA A 594 18.74 -47.84 -20.10
C ALA A 594 17.58 -47.74 -19.10
N GLY A 595 17.67 -46.76 -18.21
CA GLY A 595 16.78 -46.57 -17.06
C GLY A 595 16.04 -45.24 -17.01
N ASN A 596 15.62 -44.88 -15.80
CA ASN A 596 15.01 -43.59 -15.46
C ASN A 596 15.03 -43.26 -13.96
N SER A 597 15.79 -43.98 -13.13
CA SER A 597 15.93 -43.69 -11.70
C SER A 597 16.68 -42.37 -11.47
N THR A 598 16.40 -41.72 -10.33
CA THR A 598 16.92 -40.38 -9.98
C THR A 598 17.51 -40.28 -8.57
N ASP A 599 17.35 -41.30 -7.72
CA ASP A 599 17.96 -41.41 -6.39
C ASP A 599 18.07 -42.90 -6.02
N PRO A 600 19.04 -43.39 -5.24
CA PRO A 600 20.38 -42.84 -5.03
C PRO A 600 21.33 -43.05 -6.23
N VAL A 601 20.83 -43.62 -7.34
CA VAL A 601 21.59 -43.88 -8.57
C VAL A 601 20.82 -43.40 -9.80
N PHE A 602 21.52 -42.84 -10.78
CA PHE A 602 20.95 -42.35 -12.04
C PHE A 602 21.14 -43.37 -13.18
N GLY A 603 20.26 -43.33 -14.19
CA GLY A 603 20.33 -44.19 -15.39
C GLY A 603 19.93 -45.66 -15.19
N CYS A 604 19.45 -46.05 -14.00
CA CYS A 604 19.05 -47.42 -13.70
C CYS A 604 17.53 -47.64 -13.83
N ILE A 605 17.12 -48.89 -14.00
CA ILE A 605 15.70 -49.26 -14.15
C ILE A 605 14.94 -48.96 -12.87
N ASP A 606 13.82 -48.27 -13.02
CA ASP A 606 12.78 -48.01 -12.02
C ASP A 606 11.48 -48.62 -12.58
N THR A 607 10.79 -49.49 -11.82
CA THR A 607 9.62 -50.25 -12.29
C THR A 607 8.28 -49.52 -12.13
N ASP A 608 8.14 -48.59 -11.20
CA ASP A 608 6.86 -47.97 -10.85
C ASP A 608 6.83 -46.44 -10.86
N GLY A 609 7.99 -45.78 -10.87
CA GLY A 609 8.17 -44.38 -11.25
C GLY A 609 8.31 -43.41 -10.08
N ASP A 610 8.80 -43.86 -8.92
CA ASP A 610 8.98 -43.01 -7.74
C ASP A 610 10.39 -42.40 -7.59
N GLY A 611 11.33 -42.84 -8.44
CA GLY A 611 12.71 -42.36 -8.50
C GLY A 611 13.76 -43.37 -8.05
N ALA A 612 13.38 -44.41 -7.29
CA ALA A 612 14.30 -45.45 -6.84
C ALA A 612 14.58 -46.53 -7.90
N ALA A 613 15.75 -47.15 -7.84
CA ALA A 613 16.15 -48.20 -8.80
C ALA A 613 15.83 -49.62 -8.30
N ASP A 614 15.36 -50.51 -9.19
CA ASP A 614 14.92 -51.91 -8.97
C ASP A 614 15.86 -52.80 -8.12
N ASP A 615 17.17 -52.48 -8.08
CA ASP A 615 18.24 -53.24 -7.39
C ASP A 615 18.72 -52.54 -6.09
N TYR A 616 18.14 -51.37 -5.74
CA TYR A 616 18.40 -50.54 -4.55
C TYR A 616 17.17 -50.21 -3.71
N ASP A 617 15.98 -50.45 -4.26
CA ASP A 617 14.68 -50.34 -3.62
C ASP A 617 14.24 -51.70 -3.03
N ASP A 618 13.72 -51.70 -1.80
CA ASP A 618 13.19 -52.90 -1.13
C ASP A 618 11.74 -53.24 -1.56
N PHE A 619 10.99 -52.28 -2.14
CA PHE A 619 9.63 -52.43 -2.66
C PHE A 619 9.42 -52.10 -4.18
N PRO A 620 10.14 -52.69 -5.17
CA PRO A 620 10.08 -52.32 -6.63
C PRO A 620 8.78 -52.57 -7.42
N ARG A 621 7.60 -52.36 -6.81
CA ARG A 621 6.25 -52.26 -7.39
C ARG A 621 5.29 -51.37 -6.56
N ASP A 622 5.72 -50.73 -5.50
CA ASP A 622 4.89 -49.83 -4.70
C ASP A 622 5.52 -48.43 -4.63
N PRO A 623 5.10 -47.48 -5.50
CA PRO A 623 5.72 -46.14 -5.65
C PRO A 623 5.33 -45.19 -4.49
N THR A 624 5.32 -45.72 -3.28
CA THR A 624 4.99 -45.06 -2.02
C THR A 624 5.87 -45.51 -0.86
N GLN A 625 6.81 -46.45 -1.07
CA GLN A 625 7.75 -47.02 -0.08
C GLN A 625 9.05 -47.42 -0.80
N GLN A 626 10.23 -47.12 -0.25
CA GLN A 626 11.53 -47.43 -0.91
C GLN A 626 12.52 -48.26 -0.07
N LEU A 627 12.27 -48.41 1.23
CA LEU A 627 13.24 -48.90 2.21
C LEU A 627 12.56 -49.76 3.28
N ASP A 628 13.15 -50.92 3.58
CA ASP A 628 12.78 -51.83 4.68
C ASP A 628 14.03 -52.01 5.57
N SER A 629 14.23 -51.09 6.53
CA SER A 629 15.50 -50.96 7.26
C SER A 629 15.89 -52.16 8.13
N ASP A 630 14.98 -53.08 8.45
CA ASP A 630 15.29 -54.30 9.21
C ASP A 630 14.80 -55.65 8.63
N GLY A 631 13.88 -55.63 7.67
CA GLY A 631 13.51 -56.77 6.84
C GLY A 631 12.21 -57.49 7.23
N ASP A 632 11.21 -56.77 7.77
CA ASP A 632 9.94 -57.35 8.24
C ASP A 632 8.82 -57.33 7.17
N GLY A 633 8.83 -56.34 6.27
CA GLY A 633 7.87 -56.16 5.18
C GLY A 633 6.89 -54.99 5.30
N TYR A 634 7.01 -54.15 6.34
CA TYR A 634 6.57 -52.75 6.35
C TYR A 634 7.75 -51.85 5.91
N GLY A 635 7.50 -50.57 5.59
CA GLY A 635 8.54 -49.68 5.03
C GLY A 635 8.73 -48.37 5.80
N ASP A 636 9.95 -47.84 5.75
CA ASP A 636 10.39 -46.66 6.51
C ASP A 636 9.67 -45.35 6.09
N ASP A 637 9.32 -45.22 4.81
CA ASP A 637 9.12 -43.93 4.13
C ASP A 637 7.79 -43.84 3.38
N GLY A 638 6.81 -43.09 3.91
CA GLY A 638 5.60 -42.69 3.18
C GLY A 638 4.44 -42.19 4.04
N ASP A 639 3.49 -41.48 3.42
CA ASP A 639 2.30 -40.88 4.04
C ASP A 639 1.04 -41.79 4.01
N ALA A 640 1.17 -43.09 3.71
CA ALA A 640 0.03 -43.95 3.38
C ALA A 640 0.04 -45.35 4.03
N ASN A 641 -0.86 -45.55 5.01
CA ASN A 641 -1.45 -46.83 5.47
C ASN A 641 -0.57 -47.98 6.00
N GLN A 642 0.71 -48.11 5.62
CA GLN A 642 1.58 -49.25 5.97
C GLN A 642 3.04 -48.85 6.22
N LYS A 643 3.28 -47.58 6.57
CA LYS A 643 4.56 -47.13 7.10
C LYS A 643 4.86 -47.87 8.43
N ASP A 644 6.12 -48.22 8.64
CA ASP A 644 6.63 -48.73 9.91
C ASP A 644 6.86 -47.59 10.93
N ASP A 645 6.32 -47.76 12.14
CA ASP A 645 6.52 -46.92 13.31
C ASP A 645 7.73 -47.37 14.16
N CYS A 646 8.26 -48.57 13.92
CA CYS A 646 9.47 -49.17 14.49
C CYS A 646 10.60 -49.53 13.48
N PRO A 647 11.04 -48.67 12.51
CA PRO A 647 11.99 -48.97 11.41
C PRO A 647 13.34 -49.68 11.69
N TYR A 648 13.67 -50.04 12.92
CA TYR A 648 14.89 -50.75 13.29
C TYR A 648 14.67 -51.93 14.26
N GLU A 649 13.42 -52.33 14.57
CA GLU A 649 13.07 -53.38 15.56
C GLU A 649 12.00 -54.44 15.13
N MET A 650 11.92 -54.82 13.85
CA MET A 650 11.28 -56.03 13.26
C MET A 650 10.04 -56.57 13.97
N GLY A 651 8.85 -56.26 13.45
CA GLY A 651 7.57 -56.62 14.03
C GLY A 651 6.67 -57.53 13.19
N ASP A 652 5.42 -57.57 13.61
CA ASP A 652 4.25 -57.93 12.80
C ASP A 652 2.91 -57.33 13.31
N SER A 653 2.96 -56.27 14.15
CA SER A 653 1.78 -55.54 14.63
C SER A 653 0.95 -54.92 13.49
N THR A 654 -0.33 -54.67 13.78
CA THR A 654 -1.33 -54.14 12.82
C THR A 654 -2.27 -53.09 13.43
N LEU A 655 -2.14 -52.83 14.72
CA LEU A 655 -2.89 -51.89 15.55
C LEU A 655 -1.91 -51.22 16.54
N GLY A 656 -2.24 -50.02 17.01
CA GLY A 656 -1.25 -49.16 17.66
C GLY A 656 -0.22 -48.71 16.63
N LYS A 657 1.05 -48.64 17.03
CA LYS A 657 2.19 -48.54 16.12
C LYS A 657 2.25 -49.77 15.20
N VAL A 658 2.35 -49.55 13.88
CA VAL A 658 2.43 -50.62 12.86
C VAL A 658 3.89 -50.99 12.57
N GLY A 659 4.18 -52.27 12.29
CA GLY A 659 5.56 -52.77 12.09
C GLY A 659 6.38 -52.98 13.36
N CYS A 660 5.77 -52.76 14.53
CA CYS A 660 6.39 -53.02 15.83
C CYS A 660 6.18 -54.49 16.29
N PRO A 661 6.99 -54.98 17.25
CA PRO A 661 6.81 -56.30 17.83
C PRO A 661 5.42 -56.48 18.49
N ASP A 662 4.77 -57.61 18.17
CA ASP A 662 3.60 -58.15 18.87
C ASP A 662 4.02 -59.50 19.50
N SER A 663 4.17 -59.54 20.83
CA SER A 663 4.71 -60.70 21.55
C SER A 663 3.75 -61.89 21.65
N ASP A 664 2.45 -61.75 21.38
CA ASP A 664 1.48 -62.84 21.54
C ASP A 664 0.48 -63.07 20.40
N GLY A 665 0.31 -62.12 19.50
CA GLY A 665 -0.37 -62.22 18.21
C GLY A 665 -1.82 -61.75 18.20
N ASP A 666 -2.16 -60.71 18.97
CA ASP A 666 -3.50 -60.11 19.04
C ASP A 666 -3.72 -58.99 18.00
N GLY A 667 -2.64 -58.32 17.59
CA GLY A 667 -2.61 -57.25 16.59
C GLY A 667 -2.03 -55.93 17.11
N TRP A 668 -2.04 -55.66 18.41
CA TRP A 668 -1.42 -54.46 19.00
C TRP A 668 0.10 -54.62 19.17
N SER A 669 0.83 -53.50 19.31
CA SER A 669 2.27 -53.52 19.58
C SER A 669 2.57 -53.66 21.08
N ASP A 670 3.69 -54.32 21.43
CA ASP A 670 4.21 -54.53 22.80
C ASP A 670 4.32 -53.25 23.66
N ASP A 671 4.28 -52.08 23.02
CA ASP A 671 4.54 -50.77 23.57
C ASP A 671 3.25 -49.91 23.68
N ASP A 672 2.15 -50.37 23.06
CA ASP A 672 0.78 -49.78 23.10
C ASP A 672 -0.30 -50.79 23.60
N ASP A 673 0.13 -51.94 24.14
CA ASP A 673 -0.72 -52.96 24.77
C ASP A 673 -0.45 -52.99 26.29
N GLU A 674 -1.50 -52.97 27.11
CA GLU A 674 -1.40 -53.06 28.57
C GLU A 674 -1.16 -54.51 29.08
N CYS A 675 -1.28 -55.50 28.20
CA CYS A 675 -1.19 -56.94 28.43
C CYS A 675 -0.24 -57.78 27.51
N PRO A 676 0.99 -57.35 27.08
CA PRO A 676 1.80 -57.98 25.99
C PRO A 676 2.33 -59.43 26.14
N ASP A 677 1.84 -60.18 27.12
CA ASP A 677 2.12 -61.59 27.38
C ASP A 677 0.81 -62.44 27.26
N GLN A 678 -0.34 -61.84 26.87
CA GLN A 678 -1.69 -62.40 27.07
C GLN A 678 -2.86 -61.86 26.19
N TYR A 679 -2.82 -62.10 24.87
CA TYR A 679 -3.87 -61.98 23.84
C TYR A 679 -5.22 -61.43 24.29
N GLY A 680 -5.57 -60.27 23.76
CA GLY A 680 -6.77 -59.54 24.11
C GLY A 680 -7.73 -59.22 22.97
N ASN A 681 -8.62 -58.29 23.31
CA ASN A 681 -9.60 -57.63 22.45
C ASN A 681 -10.32 -56.45 23.15
N SER A 682 -9.90 -56.02 24.34
CA SER A 682 -10.38 -54.77 24.96
C SER A 682 -9.74 -53.54 24.31
N GLY A 683 -10.30 -52.37 24.60
CA GLY A 683 -9.72 -51.07 24.26
C GLY A 683 -9.39 -50.25 25.50
N GLU A 684 -9.29 -48.93 25.31
CA GLU A 684 -8.97 -47.97 26.35
C GLU A 684 -9.83 -48.11 27.62
N PRO A 685 -9.25 -48.02 28.83
CA PRO A 685 -7.86 -47.66 29.15
C PRO A 685 -6.96 -48.88 29.46
N PHE A 686 -7.29 -50.06 28.92
CA PHE A 686 -6.49 -51.29 29.01
C PHE A 686 -6.58 -52.03 27.66
N THR A 687 -5.96 -51.45 26.65
CA THR A 687 -5.94 -51.94 25.27
C THR A 687 -5.11 -53.24 25.20
N GLY A 688 -5.45 -54.15 24.28
CA GLY A 688 -4.76 -55.46 24.12
C GLY A 688 -4.94 -56.47 25.28
N CYS A 689 -5.75 -56.13 26.29
CA CYS A 689 -6.13 -57.05 27.36
C CYS A 689 -7.34 -57.94 26.99
N LEU A 690 -7.52 -59.03 27.75
CA LEU A 690 -8.67 -59.93 27.58
C LEU A 690 -9.98 -59.24 28.00
N ASP A 691 -10.92 -59.12 27.07
CA ASP A 691 -12.35 -58.83 27.32
C ASP A 691 -13.15 -60.09 26.93
N ARG A 692 -13.97 -60.60 27.86
CA ARG A 692 -14.64 -61.89 27.74
C ARG A 692 -16.05 -61.83 27.15
N ASP A 693 -16.76 -60.71 27.25
CA ASP A 693 -18.15 -60.60 26.85
C ASP A 693 -18.42 -59.57 25.73
N GLY A 694 -17.49 -58.64 25.49
CA GLY A 694 -17.40 -57.83 24.28
C GLY A 694 -17.83 -56.38 24.42
N ASP A 695 -17.77 -55.79 25.62
CA ASP A 695 -18.07 -54.36 25.84
C ASP A 695 -16.84 -53.42 25.68
N ASN A 696 -15.66 -53.99 25.41
CA ASN A 696 -14.33 -53.37 25.30
C ASN A 696 -13.62 -53.05 26.63
N VAL A 697 -14.20 -53.34 27.80
CA VAL A 697 -13.53 -53.18 29.11
C VAL A 697 -12.81 -54.49 29.49
N ALA A 698 -11.57 -54.38 29.98
CA ALA A 698 -10.75 -55.56 30.27
C ALA A 698 -11.15 -56.31 31.55
N ASP A 699 -11.12 -57.66 31.51
CA ASP A 699 -11.37 -58.65 32.59
C ASP A 699 -10.65 -58.36 33.93
N ILE A 700 -9.63 -57.49 33.89
CA ILE A 700 -8.72 -57.16 34.99
C ILE A 700 -9.14 -55.92 35.80
N VAL A 701 -10.00 -55.06 35.24
CA VAL A 701 -10.54 -53.86 35.90
C VAL A 701 -12.06 -53.83 35.95
N ASP A 702 -12.73 -54.52 35.01
CA ASP A 702 -14.16 -54.77 35.05
C ASP A 702 -14.59 -55.50 36.33
N ILE A 703 -15.66 -55.01 36.95
CA ILE A 703 -16.29 -55.58 38.16
C ILE A 703 -17.29 -56.70 37.80
N PHE A 704 -17.85 -56.69 36.58
CA PHE A 704 -18.85 -57.64 36.08
C PHE A 704 -18.47 -58.38 34.76
N PRO A 705 -17.26 -58.98 34.62
CA PRO A 705 -16.74 -59.56 33.37
C PRO A 705 -17.39 -60.89 32.96
N ASP A 706 -18.70 -60.91 32.84
CA ASP A 706 -19.56 -61.88 32.17
C ASP A 706 -20.91 -61.22 31.73
N ASP A 707 -21.08 -59.88 31.77
CA ASP A 707 -22.29 -59.11 31.40
C ASP A 707 -21.99 -57.76 30.71
N SER A 708 -21.91 -57.78 29.38
CA SER A 708 -21.50 -56.70 28.44
C SER A 708 -22.41 -55.44 28.38
N ASN A 709 -22.96 -55.01 29.52
CA ASN A 709 -23.83 -53.85 29.68
C ASN A 709 -23.47 -53.05 30.95
N GLU A 710 -22.45 -53.49 31.70
CA GLU A 710 -22.19 -53.07 33.07
C GLU A 710 -20.74 -53.38 33.45
N SER A 711 -19.97 -52.38 33.91
CA SER A 711 -18.55 -52.60 34.27
C SER A 711 -18.11 -51.93 35.58
N THR A 712 -18.97 -51.11 36.20
CA THR A 712 -18.66 -50.34 37.42
C THR A 712 -19.76 -50.46 38.49
N ASP A 713 -19.37 -50.34 39.76
CA ASP A 713 -20.16 -50.52 40.99
C ASP A 713 -19.67 -49.45 41.99
N TYR A 714 -20.13 -48.22 41.84
CA TYR A 714 -19.49 -47.03 42.45
C TYR A 714 -19.63 -46.98 43.98
N ASP A 715 -20.81 -47.33 44.52
CA ASP A 715 -21.08 -47.34 45.96
C ASP A 715 -20.77 -48.70 46.65
N ALA A 716 -20.53 -49.75 45.85
CA ALA A 716 -20.27 -51.13 46.26
C ALA A 716 -21.44 -51.85 46.95
N ASP A 717 -22.69 -51.50 46.64
CA ASP A 717 -23.91 -52.27 46.98
C ASP A 717 -23.99 -53.62 46.22
N GLY A 718 -23.52 -53.66 44.97
CA GLY A 718 -23.52 -54.84 44.10
C GLY A 718 -24.66 -54.92 43.07
N PHE A 719 -25.40 -53.83 42.84
CA PHE A 719 -25.92 -53.48 41.51
C PHE A 719 -24.87 -52.61 40.79
N GLY A 720 -24.65 -52.84 39.50
CA GLY A 720 -23.81 -51.96 38.71
C GLY A 720 -24.54 -50.68 38.30
N ASP A 721 -23.75 -49.68 37.95
CA ASP A 721 -24.17 -48.29 37.85
C ASP A 721 -25.22 -48.06 36.75
N ASN A 722 -25.16 -48.78 35.61
CA ASN A 722 -26.10 -48.66 34.49
C ASN A 722 -27.51 -49.19 34.80
N ASN A 723 -27.71 -49.87 35.94
CA ASN A 723 -29.00 -50.35 36.42
C ASN A 723 -29.29 -49.97 37.89
N ASP A 724 -28.45 -49.19 38.56
CA ASP A 724 -28.79 -48.57 39.85
C ASP A 724 -29.68 -47.31 39.70
N THR A 725 -30.24 -46.82 40.81
CA THR A 725 -31.16 -45.68 40.87
C THR A 725 -30.89 -44.69 42.03
N CYS A 726 -29.84 -44.87 42.85
CA CYS A 726 -29.37 -43.87 43.83
C CYS A 726 -27.82 -43.85 43.95
N PHE A 727 -27.11 -43.91 42.82
CA PHE A 727 -25.66 -44.05 42.56
C PHE A 727 -24.65 -43.36 43.51
N SER A 728 -25.03 -42.33 44.25
CA SER A 728 -24.13 -41.47 45.05
C SER A 728 -24.24 -41.65 46.58
N ILE A 729 -24.91 -42.71 47.06
CA ILE A 729 -25.33 -42.83 48.47
C ILE A 729 -24.85 -44.11 49.17
N ASP A 730 -23.67 -44.00 49.81
CA ASP A 730 -23.09 -44.84 50.89
C ASP A 730 -24.10 -45.88 51.48
N ALA A 731 -23.95 -47.17 51.12
CA ALA A 731 -24.90 -48.31 51.24
C ALA A 731 -25.51 -48.66 52.63
N ASN A 732 -25.56 -47.72 53.57
CA ASN A 732 -26.20 -47.78 54.88
C ASN A 732 -26.85 -46.44 55.30
N ALA A 733 -26.95 -45.44 54.42
CA ALA A 733 -27.68 -44.19 54.69
C ALA A 733 -29.21 -44.35 54.54
N THR A 734 -29.97 -43.38 55.06
CA THR A 734 -31.43 -43.31 54.90
C THR A 734 -31.81 -41.90 54.44
N VAL A 735 -31.52 -41.63 53.17
CA VAL A 735 -31.97 -40.46 52.41
C VAL A 735 -33.17 -40.89 51.55
N ASP A 736 -34.09 -39.98 51.24
CA ASP A 736 -35.25 -40.24 50.37
C ASP A 736 -34.88 -39.71 48.96
N CYS A 737 -34.64 -40.59 47.99
CA CYS A 737 -34.24 -40.21 46.61
C CYS A 737 -35.44 -39.62 45.80
N THR A 738 -36.27 -38.76 46.43
CA THR A 738 -37.47 -38.14 45.85
C THR A 738 -37.75 -36.73 46.37
N ASP A 739 -36.76 -36.04 46.96
CA ASP A 739 -36.82 -34.57 47.02
C ASP A 739 -36.43 -34.03 45.64
N ASP A 740 -37.20 -33.03 45.21
CA ASP A 740 -37.23 -32.41 43.89
C ASP A 740 -37.69 -30.97 44.19
N ARG A 741 -36.72 -30.08 44.38
CA ARG A 741 -36.91 -28.80 45.09
C ARG A 741 -37.66 -27.75 44.28
N ASP A 742 -37.41 -27.70 42.98
CA ASP A 742 -37.96 -26.70 42.04
C ASP A 742 -39.01 -27.28 41.08
N ASN A 743 -39.13 -28.61 40.99
CA ASN A 743 -40.18 -29.39 40.31
C ASN A 743 -40.03 -29.46 38.78
N ASP A 744 -38.80 -29.51 38.29
CA ASP A 744 -38.46 -29.72 36.88
C ASP A 744 -38.69 -31.18 36.41
N GLY A 745 -38.34 -32.16 37.23
CA GLY A 745 -38.48 -33.61 36.99
C GLY A 745 -37.24 -34.48 37.27
N PHE A 746 -36.09 -33.88 37.56
CA PHE A 746 -34.93 -34.54 38.15
C PHE A 746 -35.07 -34.56 39.68
N ASN A 747 -34.06 -34.99 40.42
CA ASN A 747 -34.09 -34.98 41.89
C ASN A 747 -32.82 -34.31 42.45
N ASP A 748 -32.93 -33.79 43.67
CA ASP A 748 -31.89 -33.09 44.45
C ASP A 748 -30.50 -33.77 44.52
N SER A 749 -30.40 -35.05 44.13
CA SER A 749 -29.16 -35.86 44.16
C SER A 749 -28.68 -36.33 42.79
N SER A 750 -29.42 -36.04 41.71
CA SER A 750 -29.02 -36.24 40.31
C SER A 750 -28.86 -34.93 39.54
N ASP A 751 -29.37 -33.85 40.11
CA ASP A 751 -29.46 -32.50 39.56
C ASP A 751 -28.26 -31.65 40.04
N VAL A 752 -27.66 -30.88 39.13
CA VAL A 752 -26.51 -29.99 39.42
C VAL A 752 -26.95 -28.61 39.91
N PHE A 753 -28.16 -28.15 39.59
CA PHE A 753 -28.72 -26.84 39.95
C PHE A 753 -30.07 -26.93 40.70
N PRO A 754 -30.20 -27.63 41.85
CA PRO A 754 -31.51 -28.01 42.42
C PRO A 754 -32.29 -26.89 43.15
N ASP A 755 -32.19 -25.66 42.66
CA ASP A 755 -33.03 -24.52 42.99
C ASP A 755 -33.45 -23.75 41.70
N ASP A 756 -33.14 -24.22 40.49
CA ASP A 756 -33.47 -23.62 39.18
C ASP A 756 -34.04 -24.64 38.19
N ALA A 757 -35.37 -24.72 38.10
CA ALA A 757 -36.10 -25.65 37.22
C ALA A 757 -35.95 -25.40 35.69
N SER A 758 -34.90 -24.71 35.27
CA SER A 758 -34.45 -24.58 33.88
C SER A 758 -33.24 -25.47 33.57
N GLU A 759 -32.43 -25.80 34.58
CA GLU A 759 -31.14 -26.48 34.43
C GLU A 759 -30.99 -27.65 35.41
N TRP A 760 -30.44 -28.76 34.93
CA TRP A 760 -30.29 -29.99 35.74
C TRP A 760 -28.93 -30.68 35.54
N SER A 761 -28.09 -30.17 34.64
CA SER A 761 -26.86 -30.79 34.15
C SER A 761 -25.84 -29.73 33.77
N ASP A 762 -24.57 -30.03 34.01
CA ASP A 762 -23.37 -29.23 33.76
C ASP A 762 -22.32 -30.25 33.25
N GLN A 763 -22.15 -30.33 31.92
CA GLN A 763 -21.40 -31.41 31.29
C GLN A 763 -19.89 -31.29 31.46
N ASP A 764 -19.35 -30.07 31.57
CA ASP A 764 -17.91 -29.81 31.61
C ASP A 764 -17.40 -29.21 32.92
N GLY A 765 -18.29 -28.71 33.78
CA GLY A 765 -18.03 -28.30 35.16
C GLY A 765 -17.69 -26.82 35.35
N ASP A 766 -18.08 -25.94 34.43
CA ASP A 766 -17.80 -24.50 34.49
C ASP A 766 -18.73 -23.73 35.46
N GLY A 767 -19.95 -24.25 35.66
CA GLY A 767 -20.99 -23.68 36.54
C GLY A 767 -22.17 -23.02 35.85
N TYR A 768 -22.29 -23.10 34.53
CA TYR A 768 -23.50 -22.84 33.74
C TYR A 768 -24.21 -24.16 33.39
N GLY A 769 -25.50 -24.10 33.03
CA GLY A 769 -26.32 -25.29 32.78
C GLY A 769 -26.51 -25.61 31.30
N ASP A 770 -26.52 -26.91 30.97
CA ASP A 770 -26.56 -27.47 29.61
C ASP A 770 -27.68 -26.94 28.68
N ASN A 771 -28.73 -26.27 29.19
CA ASN A 771 -29.82 -25.69 28.37
C ASN A 771 -29.67 -24.17 28.12
N SER A 772 -28.88 -23.47 28.93
CA SER A 772 -28.57 -22.04 28.79
C SER A 772 -27.17 -21.80 28.20
N ASP A 773 -26.26 -22.74 28.39
CA ASP A 773 -24.93 -22.77 27.78
C ASP A 773 -25.02 -23.07 26.27
N VAL A 774 -24.25 -22.31 25.49
CA VAL A 774 -24.15 -22.43 24.02
C VAL A 774 -23.13 -23.49 23.58
N TRP A 775 -22.14 -23.83 24.42
CA TRP A 775 -21.16 -24.90 24.20
C TRP A 775 -21.02 -25.89 25.41
N PRO A 776 -22.05 -26.70 25.76
CA PRO A 776 -22.07 -27.65 26.92
C PRO A 776 -21.08 -28.82 26.86
N SER A 777 -19.80 -28.53 26.69
CA SER A 777 -18.66 -29.45 26.53
C SER A 777 -17.30 -28.73 26.46
N GLN A 778 -17.25 -27.41 26.63
CA GLN A 778 -16.08 -26.53 26.50
C GLN A 778 -16.00 -25.56 27.70
N PRO A 779 -15.38 -25.96 28.85
CA PRO A 779 -15.45 -25.26 30.14
C PRO A 779 -14.63 -23.95 30.22
N GLU A 780 -14.42 -23.30 29.08
CA GLU A 780 -13.76 -22.01 28.90
C GLU A 780 -14.67 -21.00 28.14
N ILE A 781 -15.80 -21.44 27.58
CA ILE A 781 -16.78 -20.65 26.81
C ILE A 781 -18.22 -21.13 27.10
N TRP A 782 -19.16 -20.21 27.39
CA TRP A 782 -20.53 -20.60 27.79
C TRP A 782 -21.66 -19.75 27.15
N SER A 783 -21.35 -18.61 26.53
CA SER A 783 -22.35 -17.72 25.93
C SER A 783 -21.91 -17.06 24.63
N ASP A 784 -22.87 -16.98 23.71
CA ASP A 784 -22.84 -16.26 22.43
C ASP A 784 -23.73 -15.02 22.61
N GLY A 785 -23.15 -13.82 22.42
CA GLY A 785 -23.76 -12.55 22.82
C GLY A 785 -24.87 -12.07 21.88
N ASP A 786 -24.77 -12.39 20.60
CA ASP A 786 -25.67 -11.90 19.54
C ASP A 786 -26.11 -12.97 18.52
N GLY A 787 -25.52 -14.17 18.56
CA GLY A 787 -25.99 -15.39 17.89
C GLY A 787 -25.21 -15.74 16.62
N ASP A 788 -23.94 -15.34 16.51
CA ASP A 788 -23.13 -15.52 15.29
C ASP A 788 -22.28 -16.80 15.26
N GLY A 789 -22.01 -17.40 16.43
CA GLY A 789 -21.17 -18.59 16.59
C GLY A 789 -19.78 -18.36 17.21
N TRP A 790 -19.46 -17.14 17.65
CA TRP A 790 -18.28 -16.81 18.47
C TRP A 790 -18.69 -16.50 19.92
N ALA A 791 -17.73 -16.62 20.85
CA ALA A 791 -18.00 -16.71 22.28
C ALA A 791 -17.51 -15.48 23.05
N ASP A 792 -18.35 -14.91 23.94
CA ASP A 792 -18.06 -13.62 24.60
C ASP A 792 -16.95 -13.68 25.68
N GLN A 793 -16.44 -14.87 25.99
CA GLN A 793 -15.37 -15.09 26.96
C GLN A 793 -14.00 -14.78 26.35
N TYR A 794 -13.26 -13.85 26.98
CA TYR A 794 -11.97 -13.39 26.50
C TYR A 794 -10.80 -14.35 26.79
N GLY A 795 -10.14 -14.85 25.73
CA GLY A 795 -8.85 -15.55 25.79
C GLY A 795 -8.84 -16.99 25.24
N HIS A 796 -9.96 -17.46 24.70
CA HIS A 796 -10.11 -18.74 24.00
C HIS A 796 -9.83 -18.59 22.48
N ILE A 797 -9.76 -19.69 21.73
CA ILE A 797 -9.59 -19.65 20.27
C ILE A 797 -10.89 -19.27 19.52
N LEU A 798 -12.04 -19.38 20.20
CA LEU A 798 -13.35 -18.95 19.72
C LEU A 798 -13.82 -17.64 20.40
N THR A 799 -12.91 -16.89 21.04
CA THR A 799 -13.26 -15.56 21.59
C THR A 799 -13.70 -14.64 20.47
N ASP A 800 -14.84 -14.01 20.68
CA ASP A 800 -15.35 -12.90 19.88
C ASP A 800 -14.67 -11.57 20.28
N ASP A 801 -14.22 -10.81 19.28
CA ASP A 801 -13.66 -9.45 19.43
C ASP A 801 -14.74 -8.35 19.25
N CYS A 802 -15.96 -8.71 18.83
CA CYS A 802 -17.13 -7.84 18.62
C CYS A 802 -18.45 -8.28 19.36
N PRO A 803 -18.49 -8.59 20.69
CA PRO A 803 -19.60 -9.31 21.39
C PRO A 803 -20.97 -8.62 21.56
N SER A 804 -21.47 -8.02 20.48
CA SER A 804 -22.74 -7.29 20.37
C SER A 804 -23.09 -6.88 18.92
N ILE A 805 -22.29 -7.28 17.93
CA ILE A 805 -22.43 -6.98 16.50
C ILE A 805 -22.13 -8.29 15.73
N PRO A 806 -23.15 -9.10 15.39
CA PRO A 806 -22.96 -10.47 14.92
C PRO A 806 -22.22 -10.49 13.58
N GLY A 807 -21.14 -11.28 13.50
CA GLY A 807 -20.19 -11.28 12.40
C GLY A 807 -19.81 -12.66 11.89
N ARG A 808 -18.65 -12.72 11.23
CA ARG A 808 -18.05 -13.94 10.66
C ARG A 808 -16.52 -13.92 10.55
N SER A 809 -15.89 -12.76 10.76
CA SER A 809 -14.46 -12.59 10.58
C SER A 809 -13.66 -13.67 11.31
N SER A 810 -12.62 -14.17 10.65
CA SER A 810 -11.80 -15.31 11.08
C SER A 810 -10.29 -15.03 11.05
N LYS A 811 -9.91 -13.76 10.86
CA LYS A 811 -8.54 -13.22 10.82
C LYS A 811 -8.51 -11.87 11.52
N PHE A 812 -7.44 -11.61 12.29
CA PHE A 812 -7.13 -10.35 13.00
C PHE A 812 -8.09 -9.93 14.13
N MET A 813 -9.40 -9.99 13.90
CA MET A 813 -10.45 -9.88 14.92
C MET A 813 -11.48 -10.97 14.58
N MET A 814 -11.99 -11.71 15.56
CA MET A 814 -12.97 -12.79 15.32
C MET A 814 -14.39 -12.31 15.65
N GLY A 815 -15.43 -12.86 15.02
CA GLY A 815 -16.84 -12.52 15.31
C GLY A 815 -17.29 -11.10 14.91
N CYS A 816 -16.45 -10.36 14.20
CA CYS A 816 -16.80 -9.06 13.66
C CYS A 816 -17.44 -9.18 12.26
N SER A 817 -18.18 -8.14 11.87
CA SER A 817 -18.78 -8.03 10.53
C SER A 817 -17.72 -8.22 9.43
N ASP A 818 -18.10 -9.01 8.44
CA ASP A 818 -17.31 -9.55 7.33
C ASP A 818 -18.35 -9.80 6.22
N ILE A 819 -18.33 -8.96 5.19
CA ILE A 819 -19.41 -8.85 4.19
C ILE A 819 -19.22 -9.80 2.99
N ASP A 820 -17.99 -10.09 2.58
CA ASP A 820 -17.68 -10.92 1.42
C ASP A 820 -17.42 -12.42 1.74
N ASP A 821 -17.28 -12.78 3.03
CA ASP A 821 -16.85 -14.09 3.55
C ASP A 821 -15.33 -14.42 3.29
N ASP A 822 -14.44 -13.44 3.06
CA ASP A 822 -12.96 -13.62 3.02
C ASP A 822 -12.42 -14.14 4.35
N GLY A 823 -12.95 -13.62 5.46
CA GLY A 823 -12.45 -13.85 6.81
C GLY A 823 -11.78 -12.64 7.47
N MET A 824 -11.66 -11.49 6.83
CA MET A 824 -11.14 -10.25 7.43
C MET A 824 -12.33 -9.34 7.81
N PRO A 825 -12.28 -8.60 8.94
CA PRO A 825 -13.40 -7.78 9.35
C PRO A 825 -13.48 -6.47 8.56
N ASP A 826 -14.69 -5.97 8.27
CA ASP A 826 -14.96 -4.75 7.49
C ASP A 826 -14.13 -3.52 7.93
N LEU A 827 -13.82 -3.44 9.24
CA LEU A 827 -13.04 -2.35 9.84
C LEU A 827 -11.55 -2.33 9.40
N LEU A 828 -11.04 -3.46 8.89
CA LEU A 828 -9.64 -3.64 8.48
C LEU A 828 -9.50 -4.07 7.02
N ASP A 829 -10.59 -4.41 6.34
CA ASP A 829 -10.56 -4.87 4.96
C ASP A 829 -10.35 -3.73 3.95
N PRO A 830 -9.40 -3.84 3.00
CA PRO A 830 -9.27 -2.92 1.88
C PRO A 830 -10.39 -2.99 0.83
N ASP A 831 -11.16 -4.07 0.73
CA ASP A 831 -12.16 -4.40 -0.31
C ASP A 831 -13.35 -5.11 0.37
N ILE A 832 -14.18 -4.33 1.08
CA ILE A 832 -15.12 -4.83 2.10
C ILE A 832 -16.21 -5.76 1.54
N ASP A 833 -16.62 -5.58 0.28
CA ASP A 833 -17.64 -6.42 -0.36
C ASP A 833 -17.11 -7.41 -1.41
N GLY A 834 -15.79 -7.43 -1.62
CA GLY A 834 -15.08 -8.43 -2.40
C GLY A 834 -15.34 -8.36 -3.91
N ASP A 835 -15.73 -7.19 -4.43
CA ASP A 835 -15.98 -7.01 -5.86
C ASP A 835 -14.71 -6.86 -6.72
N GLY A 836 -13.59 -6.54 -6.07
CA GLY A 836 -12.26 -6.41 -6.66
C GLY A 836 -11.73 -4.98 -6.73
N ILE A 837 -12.50 -3.97 -6.30
CA ILE A 837 -12.07 -2.58 -6.18
C ILE A 837 -11.96 -2.21 -4.70
N THR A 838 -10.80 -1.70 -4.28
CA THR A 838 -10.63 -1.28 -2.88
C THR A 838 -11.50 -0.08 -2.51
N ASN A 839 -12.00 -0.02 -1.27
CA ASN A 839 -12.90 1.03 -0.75
C ASN A 839 -12.41 2.47 -1.07
N ASP A 840 -11.09 2.71 -0.94
CA ASP A 840 -10.46 4.01 -1.25
C ASP A 840 -10.62 4.40 -2.75
N ASN A 841 -10.52 3.41 -3.66
CA ASN A 841 -10.66 3.62 -5.10
C ASN A 841 -12.12 3.87 -5.50
N GLU A 842 -13.10 3.22 -4.87
CA GLU A 842 -14.52 3.53 -5.09
C GLU A 842 -14.89 4.93 -4.59
N MET A 843 -14.38 5.30 -3.41
CA MET A 843 -14.55 6.62 -2.80
C MET A 843 -13.95 7.73 -3.66
N ASP A 844 -12.73 7.55 -4.20
CA ASP A 844 -12.11 8.53 -5.09
C ASP A 844 -12.69 8.49 -6.53
N ALA A 845 -13.22 7.35 -7.00
CA ALA A 845 -13.95 7.26 -8.28
C ALA A 845 -15.36 7.87 -8.20
N SER A 846 -15.90 8.05 -6.99
CA SER A 846 -17.21 8.65 -6.76
C SER A 846 -17.24 10.14 -7.11
N THR A 847 -18.36 10.58 -7.70
CA THR A 847 -18.55 11.94 -8.18
C THR A 847 -19.94 12.48 -7.80
N SER A 848 -20.10 13.81 -7.78
CA SER A 848 -21.39 14.44 -7.44
C SER A 848 -22.59 14.18 -8.39
N ASP A 849 -22.43 13.33 -9.41
CA ASP A 849 -23.51 12.79 -10.26
C ASP A 849 -23.62 11.23 -10.17
N MET A 850 -22.69 10.53 -9.51
CA MET A 850 -22.62 9.06 -9.37
C MET A 850 -21.71 8.67 -8.19
N GLU A 851 -22.31 8.10 -7.15
CA GLU A 851 -21.65 7.60 -5.93
C GLU A 851 -21.59 6.07 -6.00
N TYR A 852 -20.45 5.50 -5.58
CA TYR A 852 -20.23 4.07 -5.36
C TYR A 852 -20.25 3.78 -3.85
N ASP A 853 -20.45 2.54 -3.42
CA ASP A 853 -20.87 2.20 -2.04
C ASP A 853 -20.11 0.95 -1.57
N PRO A 854 -19.01 1.09 -0.78
CA PRO A 854 -18.10 0.00 -0.37
C PRO A 854 -18.68 -1.06 0.59
N PHE A 855 -19.97 -1.35 0.45
CA PHE A 855 -20.76 -2.30 1.25
C PHE A 855 -21.84 -2.99 0.39
N ASP A 856 -21.79 -2.88 -0.94
CA ASP A 856 -22.67 -3.54 -1.92
C ASP A 856 -21.92 -3.80 -3.24
N ALA A 857 -21.43 -5.04 -3.43
CA ALA A 857 -20.74 -5.57 -4.63
C ALA A 857 -21.56 -5.57 -5.95
N ASN A 858 -22.59 -4.72 -6.04
CA ASN A 858 -23.31 -4.32 -7.24
C ASN A 858 -23.12 -2.83 -7.56
N SER A 859 -22.36 -2.11 -6.72
CA SER A 859 -22.02 -0.68 -6.77
C SER A 859 -20.65 -0.43 -7.41
N THR A 860 -19.98 -1.48 -7.90
CA THR A 860 -18.67 -1.45 -8.55
C THR A 860 -18.53 -0.33 -9.59
N PRO A 861 -17.47 0.51 -9.52
CA PRO A 861 -17.10 1.38 -10.63
C PRO A 861 -16.62 0.54 -11.84
N PRO A 862 -16.70 1.05 -13.07
CA PRO A 862 -16.08 0.38 -14.21
C PRO A 862 -14.56 0.23 -14.04
N ASP A 863 -14.07 -0.99 -14.19
CA ASP A 863 -12.68 -1.38 -14.45
C ASP A 863 -12.70 -2.25 -15.73
N MET A 864 -11.93 -1.87 -16.74
CA MET A 864 -11.95 -2.47 -18.07
C MET A 864 -10.85 -3.53 -18.30
N ASP A 865 -9.70 -3.44 -17.63
CA ASP A 865 -8.57 -4.35 -17.82
C ASP A 865 -8.42 -5.38 -16.67
N GLY A 866 -8.89 -5.04 -15.48
CA GLY A 866 -8.93 -5.88 -14.28
C GLY A 866 -7.74 -5.73 -13.33
N ASP A 867 -7.07 -4.58 -13.27
CA ASP A 867 -5.96 -4.29 -12.34
C ASP A 867 -6.37 -3.74 -10.96
N SER A 868 -7.68 -3.58 -10.71
CA SER A 868 -8.30 -3.00 -9.51
C SER A 868 -8.27 -1.46 -9.42
N ILE A 869 -7.91 -0.74 -10.50
CA ILE A 869 -8.01 0.72 -10.60
C ILE A 869 -9.17 1.11 -11.55
N PRO A 870 -10.17 1.88 -11.08
CA PRO A 870 -11.31 2.30 -11.91
C PRO A 870 -10.93 3.12 -13.16
N ASP A 871 -11.67 2.94 -14.25
CA ASP A 871 -11.58 3.63 -15.56
C ASP A 871 -11.40 5.16 -15.47
N VAL A 872 -11.92 5.78 -14.40
CA VAL A 872 -11.92 7.23 -14.19
C VAL A 872 -10.66 7.76 -13.48
N MET A 873 -9.84 6.85 -12.93
CA MET A 873 -8.61 7.14 -12.16
C MET A 873 -7.35 6.53 -12.78
N ASP A 874 -7.53 5.44 -13.52
CA ASP A 874 -6.45 4.79 -14.26
C ASP A 874 -5.92 5.67 -15.41
N LYS A 875 -4.76 5.29 -15.95
CA LYS A 875 -3.95 6.00 -16.93
C LYS A 875 -3.61 5.16 -18.15
N ASP A 876 -4.07 3.92 -18.26
CA ASP A 876 -3.77 2.94 -19.30
C ASP A 876 -5.01 2.04 -19.50
N THR A 877 -6.21 2.65 -19.62
CA THR A 877 -7.53 2.08 -19.24
C THR A 877 -7.92 0.74 -19.89
N ASP A 878 -7.28 0.32 -20.98
CA ASP A 878 -7.55 -0.98 -21.60
C ASP A 878 -6.41 -2.01 -21.48
N GLY A 879 -5.36 -1.68 -20.70
CA GLY A 879 -4.24 -2.56 -20.35
C GLY A 879 -3.23 -2.82 -21.48
N ASP A 880 -3.29 -2.11 -22.61
CA ASP A 880 -2.41 -2.36 -23.77
C ASP A 880 -0.96 -1.84 -23.61
N GLY A 881 -0.72 -1.03 -22.57
CA GLY A 881 0.61 -0.56 -22.16
C GLY A 881 0.98 0.78 -22.79
N PHE A 882 0.00 1.62 -23.08
CA PHE A 882 0.12 2.93 -23.72
C PHE A 882 -0.81 3.94 -23.05
N PRO A 883 -0.27 4.87 -22.24
CA PRO A 883 -1.12 5.70 -21.42
C PRO A 883 -2.16 6.56 -22.16
N ASP A 884 -3.32 6.70 -21.53
CA ASP A 884 -4.48 7.51 -21.88
C ASP A 884 -4.15 8.87 -22.51
N ASP A 885 -3.23 9.61 -21.88
CA ASP A 885 -2.74 10.90 -22.35
C ASP A 885 -2.17 10.83 -23.78
N MET A 886 -1.41 9.76 -24.05
CA MET A 886 -0.78 9.49 -25.35
C MET A 886 -1.80 8.94 -26.35
N GLU A 887 -2.65 8.00 -25.94
CA GLU A 887 -3.78 7.49 -26.73
C GLU A 887 -4.62 8.64 -27.29
N LYS A 888 -5.04 9.55 -26.40
CA LYS A 888 -5.87 10.72 -26.71
C LYS A 888 -5.13 11.78 -27.55
N GLU A 889 -3.81 11.90 -27.44
CA GLU A 889 -3.00 12.75 -28.35
C GLU A 889 -2.86 12.11 -29.75
N ARG A 890 -2.58 10.80 -29.81
CA ARG A 890 -2.31 10.04 -31.04
C ARG A 890 -3.57 9.76 -31.85
N GLY A 891 -4.73 9.68 -31.20
CA GLY A 891 -6.01 9.37 -31.82
C GLY A 891 -6.23 7.87 -32.03
N SER A 892 -5.65 7.05 -31.16
CA SER A 892 -6.10 5.70 -30.85
C SER A 892 -7.32 5.77 -29.89
N ASP A 893 -7.68 4.68 -29.22
CA ASP A 893 -9.01 4.48 -28.65
C ASP A 893 -8.90 3.60 -27.39
N HIS A 894 -8.51 4.24 -26.28
CA HIS A 894 -8.32 3.75 -24.88
C HIS A 894 -9.52 3.01 -24.22
N GLU A 895 -10.40 2.42 -25.02
CA GLU A 895 -11.52 1.57 -24.62
C GLU A 895 -11.48 0.24 -25.43
N ASP A 896 -10.34 -0.15 -26.02
CA ASP A 896 -10.15 -1.36 -26.83
C ASP A 896 -8.65 -1.70 -26.95
N THR A 897 -8.15 -2.63 -26.11
CA THR A 897 -6.77 -3.18 -25.99
C THR A 897 -6.11 -3.64 -27.32
N ASN A 898 -6.85 -3.60 -28.42
CA ASN A 898 -6.39 -3.86 -29.76
C ASN A 898 -6.06 -2.55 -30.52
N LYS A 899 -6.05 -1.35 -29.89
CA LYS A 899 -6.05 -0.03 -30.56
C LYS A 899 -4.75 0.78 -30.47
N THR A 900 -3.72 0.30 -29.76
CA THR A 900 -2.34 0.82 -29.69
C THR A 900 -1.97 1.95 -30.68
N PRO A 901 -1.19 2.98 -30.27
CA PRO A 901 -0.69 4.03 -31.16
C PRO A 901 0.19 3.50 -32.32
N PHE A 902 0.56 2.21 -32.27
CA PHE A 902 1.33 1.50 -33.28
C PHE A 902 0.48 0.90 -34.40
N ASN A 903 -0.82 0.62 -34.21
CA ASN A 903 -1.71 0.00 -35.21
C ASN A 903 -2.72 0.96 -35.88
N ILE A 904 -2.87 2.20 -35.41
CA ILE A 904 -3.76 3.22 -36.02
C ILE A 904 -3.54 3.49 -37.52
N TYR A 905 -2.39 3.12 -38.08
CA TYR A 905 -2.07 3.25 -39.51
C TYR A 905 -2.17 1.96 -40.34
N GLY A 906 -2.66 0.86 -39.76
CA GLY A 906 -3.05 -0.38 -40.45
C GLY A 906 -3.01 -1.60 -39.53
N ASP A 907 -3.69 -2.68 -39.93
CA ASP A 907 -3.97 -3.91 -39.15
C ASP A 907 -2.76 -4.75 -38.65
N GLN A 908 -1.57 -4.17 -38.46
CA GLN A 908 -0.38 -4.76 -37.85
C GLN A 908 0.44 -3.67 -37.14
N ASP A 909 1.04 -3.97 -35.99
CA ASP A 909 1.92 -3.03 -35.29
C ASP A 909 3.07 -2.54 -36.16
N THR A 910 3.31 -1.23 -36.06
CA THR A 910 4.33 -0.53 -36.85
C THR A 910 5.42 0.12 -36.02
N GLY A 911 5.34 0.02 -34.69
CA GLY A 911 6.21 0.68 -33.74
C GLY A 911 7.02 -0.26 -32.86
N LEU A 912 8.03 0.32 -32.20
CA LEU A 912 8.90 -0.27 -31.18
C LEU A 912 9.74 0.85 -30.56
N PHE A 913 10.02 0.77 -29.26
CA PHE A 913 10.85 1.74 -28.53
C PHE A 913 12.31 1.27 -28.50
N TYR A 914 13.26 2.19 -28.68
CA TYR A 914 14.69 1.93 -28.46
C TYR A 914 15.19 2.63 -27.20
N VAL A 915 15.58 1.84 -26.19
CA VAL A 915 16.05 2.31 -24.88
C VAL A 915 17.59 2.17 -24.83
N PRO A 916 18.36 3.27 -24.66
CA PRO A 916 19.82 3.23 -24.65
C PRO A 916 20.39 2.40 -23.49
N GLY A 917 20.81 1.17 -23.79
CA GLY A 917 21.39 0.21 -22.83
C GLY A 917 20.58 -1.07 -22.67
N GLU A 918 19.27 -1.01 -22.88
CA GLU A 918 18.35 -2.15 -22.75
C GLU A 918 17.88 -2.71 -24.11
N GLY A 919 18.01 -1.93 -25.20
CA GLY A 919 17.76 -2.40 -26.56
C GLY A 919 16.39 -2.00 -27.09
N PHE A 920 15.64 -2.95 -27.65
CA PHE A 920 14.31 -2.69 -28.22
C PHE A 920 13.21 -3.26 -27.33
N LYS A 921 12.22 -2.44 -26.99
CA LYS A 921 10.99 -2.83 -26.26
C LYS A 921 9.76 -2.68 -27.17
N SER A 922 8.74 -3.50 -26.92
CA SER A 922 7.43 -3.39 -27.58
C SER A 922 6.44 -2.51 -26.81
N GLN A 923 6.48 -2.55 -25.47
CA GLN A 923 5.70 -1.70 -24.57
C GLN A 923 6.28 -0.28 -24.47
N TYR A 924 5.48 0.67 -23.98
CA TYR A 924 5.91 2.04 -23.70
C TYR A 924 7.10 2.11 -22.73
N ASP A 925 8.03 3.02 -23.03
CA ASP A 925 9.10 3.42 -22.11
C ASP A 925 9.30 4.94 -22.22
N PRO A 926 9.11 5.72 -21.13
CA PRO A 926 9.24 7.19 -21.17
C PRO A 926 10.67 7.68 -21.44
N ASN A 927 11.68 6.80 -21.38
CA ASN A 927 13.07 7.07 -21.76
C ASN A 927 13.43 6.48 -23.14
N GLY A 928 12.51 5.74 -23.77
CA GLY A 928 12.68 5.10 -25.06
C GLY A 928 12.43 6.03 -26.24
N MET A 929 13.22 5.87 -27.30
CA MET A 929 12.98 6.54 -28.58
C MET A 929 11.97 5.72 -29.41
N GLU A 930 10.76 6.25 -29.61
CA GLU A 930 9.71 5.64 -30.43
C GLU A 930 10.13 5.55 -31.91
N ILE A 931 10.06 4.36 -32.52
CA ILE A 931 10.35 4.12 -33.95
C ILE A 931 9.11 3.50 -34.61
N SER A 932 8.16 4.37 -35.02
CA SER A 932 6.83 3.99 -35.50
C SER A 932 6.42 4.65 -36.82
N VAL A 933 5.37 4.15 -37.47
CA VAL A 933 4.78 4.82 -38.64
C VAL A 933 4.04 6.10 -38.25
N SER A 934 3.53 6.21 -37.03
CA SER A 934 2.91 7.42 -36.46
C SER A 934 3.92 8.56 -36.33
N VAL A 935 5.07 8.34 -35.68
CA VAL A 935 6.15 9.34 -35.58
C VAL A 935 6.73 9.72 -36.94
N VAL A 936 6.91 8.74 -37.84
CA VAL A 936 7.37 9.02 -39.22
C VAL A 936 6.35 9.82 -40.02
N LEU A 937 5.05 9.65 -39.76
CA LEU A 937 4.01 10.49 -40.36
C LEU A 937 4.02 11.90 -39.79
N ASP A 938 4.10 12.08 -38.46
CA ASP A 938 4.13 13.42 -37.89
C ASP A 938 5.36 14.21 -38.37
N MET A 939 6.58 13.65 -38.28
CA MET A 939 7.79 14.33 -38.79
C MET A 939 7.65 14.80 -40.24
N VAL A 940 6.88 14.07 -41.06
CA VAL A 940 6.58 14.43 -42.46
C VAL A 940 5.53 15.54 -42.58
N THR A 941 4.62 15.69 -41.62
CA THR A 941 3.60 16.75 -41.58
C THR A 941 3.99 18.02 -40.83
N SER A 942 4.68 17.91 -39.69
CA SER A 942 5.05 19.03 -38.80
C SER A 942 6.20 19.86 -39.38
N GLU A 943 7.37 19.24 -39.59
CA GLU A 943 8.61 19.95 -39.95
C GLU A 943 8.98 19.87 -41.45
N PHE A 944 8.98 18.68 -42.06
CA PHE A 944 9.69 18.46 -43.34
C PHE A 944 8.99 19.01 -44.60
N LEU A 945 7.70 19.36 -44.53
CA LEU A 945 6.89 19.77 -45.68
C LEU A 945 7.35 21.13 -46.26
N ILE A 946 7.78 22.06 -45.41
CA ILE A 946 8.31 23.38 -45.84
C ILE A 946 9.71 23.25 -46.48
N PRO A 947 10.70 22.57 -45.88
CA PRO A 947 11.98 22.22 -46.53
C PRO A 947 11.82 21.50 -47.88
N MET A 948 10.93 20.49 -47.97
CA MET A 948 10.60 19.76 -49.19
C MET A 948 10.15 20.68 -50.35
N LEU A 949 9.41 21.75 -50.04
CA LEU A 949 8.97 22.74 -51.04
C LEU A 949 10.05 23.79 -51.35
N ILE A 950 10.87 24.17 -50.36
CA ILE A 950 11.93 25.18 -50.50
C ILE A 950 13.13 24.65 -51.30
N LEU A 951 13.53 23.38 -51.15
CA LEU A 951 14.67 22.78 -51.87
C LEU A 951 14.54 22.85 -53.42
N PRO A 952 13.42 22.43 -54.04
CA PRO A 952 13.20 22.59 -55.48
C PRO A 952 13.17 24.06 -55.93
N LEU A 953 12.57 24.95 -55.12
CA LEU A 953 12.45 26.38 -55.42
C LEU A 953 13.81 27.10 -55.36
N THR A 954 14.63 26.81 -54.35
CA THR A 954 15.98 27.36 -54.18
C THR A 954 16.92 26.82 -55.26
N MET A 955 16.89 25.52 -55.57
CA MET A 955 17.65 24.95 -56.69
C MET A 955 17.25 25.58 -58.04
N PHE A 956 15.95 25.78 -58.29
CA PHE A 956 15.48 26.49 -59.48
C PHE A 956 15.96 27.95 -59.51
N ALA A 957 15.95 28.66 -58.37
CA ALA A 957 16.44 30.02 -58.24
C ALA A 957 17.97 30.12 -58.48
N LEU A 958 18.76 29.16 -57.98
CA LEU A 958 20.20 29.05 -58.22
C LEU A 958 20.50 28.80 -59.71
N LEU A 959 19.78 27.85 -60.34
CA LEU A 959 19.88 27.59 -61.78
C LEU A 959 19.49 28.82 -62.61
N ALA A 960 18.48 29.60 -62.18
CA ALA A 960 18.08 30.85 -62.82
C ALA A 960 19.15 31.95 -62.67
N LYS A 961 19.76 32.12 -61.49
CA LYS A 961 20.90 33.02 -61.24
C LYS A 961 22.10 32.63 -62.14
N GLY A 962 22.44 31.34 -62.22
CA GLY A 962 23.52 30.83 -63.08
C GLY A 962 23.26 31.00 -64.59
N ARG A 963 22.02 30.80 -65.06
CA ARG A 963 21.63 31.07 -66.46
C ARG A 963 21.76 32.56 -66.81
N ARG A 964 21.44 33.48 -65.88
CA ARG A 964 21.62 34.93 -66.07
C ARG A 964 23.10 35.32 -66.17
N TYR A 965 23.97 34.80 -65.30
CA TYR A 965 25.42 34.98 -65.39
C TYR A 965 25.96 34.52 -66.75
N LYS A 966 25.69 33.28 -67.16
CA LYS A 966 26.15 32.72 -68.44
C LYS A 966 25.66 33.55 -69.65
N LYS A 967 24.45 34.11 -69.60
CA LYS A 967 23.91 35.02 -70.62
C LYS A 967 24.63 36.37 -70.65
N MET A 968 24.96 36.96 -69.49
CA MET A 968 25.64 38.25 -69.44
C MET A 968 27.12 38.14 -69.85
N LYS A 969 27.84 37.13 -69.34
CA LYS A 969 29.22 36.82 -69.73
C LYS A 969 29.37 36.72 -71.25
N LYS A 970 28.48 35.98 -71.91
CA LYS A 970 28.46 35.83 -73.38
C LYS A 970 28.13 37.12 -74.14
N ARG A 971 27.38 38.07 -73.54
CA ARG A 971 27.17 39.41 -74.14
C ARG A 971 28.42 40.28 -74.02
N LEU A 972 29.10 40.24 -72.87
CA LEU A 972 30.39 40.89 -72.64
C LEU A 972 31.47 40.42 -73.62
N GLU A 973 31.69 39.10 -73.70
CA GLU A 973 32.70 38.47 -74.58
C GLU A 973 32.44 38.71 -76.08
N ALA A 974 31.20 39.00 -76.45
CA ALA A 974 30.81 39.35 -77.81
C ALA A 974 30.91 40.86 -78.12
N CYS A 975 31.13 41.71 -77.12
CA CYS A 975 31.21 43.16 -77.31
C CYS A 975 32.48 43.56 -78.07
N LYS A 976 32.31 44.46 -79.04
CA LYS A 976 33.39 45.00 -79.91
C LYS A 976 33.31 46.51 -80.11
N ASP A 977 32.40 47.17 -79.38
CA ASP A 977 32.11 48.58 -79.51
C ASP A 977 32.22 49.24 -78.13
N ALA A 978 32.96 50.34 -78.04
CA ALA A 978 33.24 51.01 -76.79
C ALA A 978 32.01 51.75 -76.24
N ASP A 979 31.10 52.21 -77.10
CA ASP A 979 29.93 52.98 -76.67
C ASP A 979 28.90 52.04 -76.02
N ILE A 980 28.70 50.84 -76.61
CA ILE A 980 27.84 49.77 -76.08
C ILE A 980 28.38 49.20 -74.77
N LEU A 981 29.71 49.24 -74.55
CA LEU A 981 30.31 48.75 -73.31
C LEU A 981 29.76 49.46 -72.07
N SER A 982 29.49 50.77 -72.16
CA SER A 982 28.91 51.56 -71.05
C SER A 982 27.50 51.11 -70.64
N GLU A 983 26.72 50.52 -71.55
CA GLU A 983 25.40 49.97 -71.25
C GLU A 983 25.51 48.68 -70.43
N PHE A 984 26.51 47.85 -70.70
CA PHE A 984 26.74 46.59 -69.97
C PHE A 984 27.15 46.78 -68.52
N GLU A 985 27.83 47.88 -68.18
CA GLU A 985 28.19 48.20 -66.80
C GLU A 985 26.93 48.33 -65.93
N LYS A 986 25.99 49.16 -66.37
CA LYS A 986 24.68 49.36 -65.73
C LYS A 986 23.84 48.07 -65.69
N ASP A 987 23.95 47.23 -66.72
CA ASP A 987 23.27 45.93 -66.81
C ASP A 987 23.85 44.91 -65.80
N ILE A 988 25.15 44.97 -65.51
CA ILE A 988 25.82 44.17 -64.46
C ILE A 988 25.42 44.68 -63.07
N ASP A 989 25.54 45.99 -62.82
CA ASP A 989 25.27 46.56 -61.50
C ASP A 989 23.77 46.40 -61.12
N THR A 990 22.86 46.47 -62.09
CA THR A 990 21.44 46.15 -61.91
C THR A 990 21.19 44.67 -61.56
N LEU A 991 22.02 43.74 -62.05
CA LEU A 991 21.94 42.33 -61.67
C LEU A 991 22.47 42.07 -60.25
N ILE A 992 23.48 42.81 -59.82
CA ILE A 992 24.07 42.74 -58.47
C ILE A 992 23.10 43.37 -57.44
N MET A 993 22.72 44.64 -57.62
CA MET A 993 21.83 45.37 -56.69
C MET A 993 20.49 44.68 -56.46
N LYS A 994 19.96 43.94 -57.45
CA LYS A 994 18.69 43.21 -57.33
C LYS A 994 18.86 41.74 -56.93
N LYS A 995 20.03 41.34 -56.38
CA LYS A 995 20.42 39.96 -56.00
C LYS A 995 20.09 38.91 -57.09
N LYS A 996 20.13 39.29 -58.38
CA LYS A 996 19.69 38.47 -59.54
C LYS A 996 20.76 37.56 -60.13
N VAL A 997 22.00 37.69 -59.67
CA VAL A 997 23.12 36.75 -59.78
C VAL A 997 23.68 36.48 -58.37
N ARG A 998 24.52 35.45 -58.20
CA ARG A 998 25.31 35.27 -56.96
C ARG A 998 26.44 36.31 -56.89
N VAL A 999 26.99 36.55 -55.69
CA VAL A 999 28.07 37.54 -55.44
C VAL A 999 29.34 37.19 -56.21
N ASP A 1000 29.80 35.94 -56.15
CA ASP A 1000 30.93 35.39 -56.93
C ASP A 1000 30.77 35.68 -58.44
N HIS A 1001 29.59 35.39 -58.98
CA HIS A 1001 29.25 35.62 -60.38
C HIS A 1001 29.18 37.12 -60.73
N GLY A 1002 28.82 37.98 -59.78
CA GLY A 1002 28.87 39.44 -59.91
C GLY A 1002 30.32 39.95 -60.02
N MET A 1003 31.18 39.54 -59.07
CA MET A 1003 32.61 39.88 -59.08
C MET A 1003 33.30 39.37 -60.35
N LEU A 1004 33.00 38.15 -60.81
CA LEU A 1004 33.52 37.59 -62.06
C LEU A 1004 33.05 38.36 -63.31
N LEU A 1005 31.85 38.94 -63.31
CA LEU A 1005 31.40 39.82 -64.40
C LEU A 1005 32.12 41.17 -64.37
N ARG A 1006 32.29 41.79 -63.19
CA ARG A 1006 33.04 43.04 -63.03
C ARG A 1006 34.52 42.86 -63.44
N ASN A 1007 35.17 41.82 -62.95
CA ASN A 1007 36.56 41.46 -63.30
C ASN A 1007 36.75 41.02 -64.77
N LEU A 1008 35.67 40.75 -65.51
CA LEU A 1008 35.70 40.54 -66.96
C LEU A 1008 35.44 41.85 -67.72
N PHE A 1009 34.53 42.69 -67.22
CA PHE A 1009 34.21 44.01 -67.76
C PHE A 1009 35.46 44.91 -67.84
N GLU A 1010 36.17 45.07 -66.72
CA GLU A 1010 37.40 45.87 -66.63
C GLU A 1010 38.44 45.37 -67.66
N ARG A 1011 38.71 44.05 -67.69
CA ARG A 1011 39.63 43.41 -68.64
C ARG A 1011 39.22 43.51 -70.12
N ILE A 1012 37.96 43.82 -70.43
CA ILE A 1012 37.49 44.10 -71.79
C ILE A 1012 37.64 45.59 -72.10
N ARG A 1013 37.27 46.48 -71.17
CA ARG A 1013 37.45 47.93 -71.29
C ARG A 1013 38.92 48.29 -71.55
N ASP A 1014 39.84 47.70 -70.81
CA ASP A 1014 41.26 48.04 -70.90
C ASP A 1014 41.87 47.54 -72.22
N LYS A 1015 41.41 46.39 -72.75
CA LYS A 1015 41.76 45.95 -74.11
C LYS A 1015 41.19 46.85 -75.21
N MET A 1016 40.06 47.52 -74.96
CA MET A 1016 39.49 48.50 -75.90
C MET A 1016 40.16 49.87 -75.84
N SER A 1017 40.75 50.26 -74.70
CA SER A 1017 41.58 51.47 -74.62
C SER A 1017 42.94 51.25 -75.29
N GLU A 1018 43.64 50.14 -74.99
CA GLU A 1018 44.90 49.76 -75.66
C GLU A 1018 44.77 49.68 -77.19
N ALA A 1019 43.58 49.30 -77.70
CA ALA A 1019 43.31 49.18 -79.13
C ALA A 1019 43.18 50.53 -79.88
N LYS A 1020 43.01 51.67 -79.17
CA LYS A 1020 42.90 53.00 -79.79
C LYS A 1020 44.25 53.65 -80.14
N ASP A 1021 45.35 53.23 -79.50
CA ASP A 1021 46.61 53.99 -79.46
C ASP A 1021 47.77 53.44 -80.33
N LYS A 1022 47.52 52.57 -81.34
CA LYS A 1022 48.59 51.99 -82.19
C LYS A 1022 48.45 52.27 -83.70
N PRO A 1023 49.45 52.94 -84.34
CA PRO A 1023 49.49 53.16 -85.78
C PRO A 1023 49.99 51.93 -86.58
N SER A 1024 50.16 52.07 -87.89
CA SER A 1024 49.87 51.00 -88.87
C SER A 1024 51.05 50.45 -89.69
N ILE A 1025 50.98 49.12 -90.00
CA ILE A 1025 51.52 48.44 -91.22
C ILE A 1025 53.08 48.28 -91.29
N PRO A 1026 53.74 47.34 -92.04
CA PRO A 1026 53.31 46.12 -92.80
C PRO A 1026 54.10 44.79 -92.53
N GLN A 1027 53.43 43.63 -92.70
CA GLN A 1027 53.93 42.35 -93.32
C GLN A 1027 55.18 41.63 -92.68
N ARG A 1028 55.60 40.39 -93.04
CA ARG A 1028 55.36 39.52 -94.23
C ARG A 1028 55.68 38.00 -94.01
N SER A 1029 54.84 37.13 -94.60
CA SER A 1029 55.12 35.79 -95.21
C SER A 1029 55.96 34.68 -94.52
N GLY A 1030 55.40 33.47 -94.49
CA GLY A 1030 56.15 32.19 -94.45
C GLY A 1030 55.65 31.18 -93.40
N ASP A 1031 55.35 29.90 -93.66
CA ASP A 1031 54.59 29.15 -94.71
C ASP A 1031 54.86 27.64 -94.47
N SER A 1032 54.00 26.72 -94.95
CA SER A 1032 53.97 25.25 -94.73
C SER A 1032 53.70 24.76 -93.29
N GLY A 1033 52.90 23.72 -93.04
CA GLY A 1033 52.03 22.91 -93.93
C GLY A 1033 51.05 22.01 -93.14
N GLY A 1034 50.04 21.42 -93.81
CA GLY A 1034 49.09 20.43 -93.23
C GLY A 1034 49.28 19.02 -93.82
N PRO A 1035 48.25 18.12 -93.91
CA PRO A 1035 46.82 18.27 -93.56
C PRO A 1035 46.17 16.98 -92.94
N SER A 1036 44.83 16.82 -93.09
CA SER A 1036 43.96 15.62 -92.83
C SER A 1036 43.51 15.39 -91.36
N GLN A 1037 42.20 15.37 -91.05
CA GLN A 1037 41.13 14.32 -91.15
C GLN A 1037 41.32 13.12 -90.18
N GLY A 1038 40.31 12.68 -89.39
CA GLY A 1038 38.97 13.22 -89.09
C GLY A 1038 37.93 12.14 -88.65
N ARG A 1039 36.74 12.59 -88.18
CA ARG A 1039 35.51 11.80 -87.85
C ARG A 1039 35.55 10.85 -86.62
N GLY A 1040 34.44 10.78 -85.86
CA GLY A 1040 34.19 9.71 -84.85
C GLY A 1040 33.12 10.03 -83.79
N ARG A 1041 31.98 9.34 -83.84
CA ARG A 1041 30.84 9.26 -82.88
C ARG A 1041 30.18 7.87 -83.11
N PRO A 1042 29.23 7.34 -82.30
CA PRO A 1042 28.99 7.44 -80.84
C PRO A 1042 28.50 6.11 -80.15
N THR A 1043 28.56 5.99 -78.79
CA THR A 1043 27.62 5.19 -77.91
C THR A 1043 27.52 3.65 -78.16
N PRO A 1044 26.71 2.82 -77.43
CA PRO A 1044 25.79 3.01 -76.28
C PRO A 1044 25.89 1.99 -75.08
N ALA A 1045 24.99 2.20 -74.08
CA ALA A 1045 24.30 1.36 -73.04
C ALA A 1045 24.41 -0.20 -73.05
N PRO A 1046 24.12 -0.98 -71.95
CA PRO A 1046 23.10 -0.84 -70.84
C PRO A 1046 23.68 -0.55 -69.43
N LYS A 1047 22.98 -0.44 -68.27
CA LYS A 1047 21.56 -0.50 -67.78
C LYS A 1047 21.10 -1.79 -67.01
N GLU A 1048 20.53 -1.60 -65.78
CA GLU A 1048 19.96 -2.57 -64.77
C GLU A 1048 20.99 -3.26 -63.84
N ARG A 1049 20.70 -3.61 -62.58
CA ARG A 1049 19.58 -3.36 -61.61
C ARG A 1049 20.06 -3.81 -60.21
N SER A 1050 19.58 -3.16 -59.12
CA SER A 1050 19.46 -3.65 -57.72
C SER A 1050 20.69 -4.29 -57.01
N TRP A 1051 20.85 -4.15 -55.70
CA TRP A 1051 20.05 -3.35 -54.76
C TRP A 1051 20.57 -1.90 -54.73
#